data_AF-A0A085WFR0-F1
#
_entry.id   AF-A0A085WFR0-F1
#
_cell.length_a   1.000
_cell.length_b   1.000
_cell.length_c   1.000
_cell.angle_alpha   90.00
_cell.angle_beta   90.00
_cell.angle_gamma   90.00
#
_symmetry.space_group_name_H-M   'P 1'
#
loop_
_entity.id
_entity.type
_entity.pdbx_description
1 polymer ?
#
loop_
_entity_poly.entity_id
_entity_poly.type
_entity_poly.pdbx_seq_one_letter_code
_entity_poly.pdbx_strand_id
1 'polypeptide(L)'
;MTRRALLAAIAALWMSCSSKTPEATSVRPAQTGEACIPEVPREQPALPWKDVEQLCAQADRGQPWPGAVPPLGPDWLQQSDAYALRVRDFLRKLEYRQAPYAWLKDSTWRLTGEFEGCPCPGESKNCGVNKGPHPAVRIYYSPEVIAWMCKYRRGEHELPNAEDLPVGAMIIKEMIDPGQVNLARVPGSDELWIAPMPGKPASWYDDAFSSWTVVIKAPEASADGWYWAFFDKSSTSNPPLWDRTAFAMKPYPGEGGKPVTAPPLANPWLPTYWGYSVNDVQFPNYEFGNYCVYCHASAQGQSTFSSFTNLLGQEILYKWRPQPASPKDFDDHLKGAMAQAPAAPQNKEQTQMAGPFPLPREWGDPLPGFRQTFPELNPPFEEVWATRLPAQTYDHAVSRLGVKGVPPREHQFLTSDQCQGCHEAGGSGQLKLPYMVREVNQTQVDLSEWAEWSASPMGLAGRDPIFHSQLELERNIATGEPGLASIKDCIDNTCLHCHGAPGARQYNIDTEGKGPAGDPCAAFLPPKAERAETNYAGALFTQEMVFAWRDERPEHAKYGGLARDGVSCTICHHIADKDLDPKNLSKTFTGNYRVGPPDKLYGPFPNESSKEAVLTKPMENALKVTPELGKQMQGSELCGTCHTVFLPVFTDQGKLAGTSYEQTTYLEWLLSDFTTHRPAGAPGGKSCQDCHMQGDYHGQPMKTGIANVQDTRYPAADFLLPAAEVDIPERPYNRHKLYGLNVFLNAYVQQYPLLIGYRQQDFMNGNVKAPLLTGLESVLEVAAKETASVGLDRVTWTPEGLEAAVTVQNLSGHNLPSGVGFRRLFLEVAVLDGAGQPLWASGRTNEIGVLLKGTTQQALPTEFWQPGRDGLPFQPHHQVITDEGQAQIYEEVTQNASLVFTSSFLHRYWELKDNRLRPQGYTPMWVEDPARRQEYGAATRPGQGPEQHWWPKPAKPERYRNPKFPAIERYTDTKGDPDYTLADHPRGLPGTDSVVYRMRLSSEQRSAAKQVRVTLYSQSAPPHFLKERFEYAAKQGAQRRAATQLYYMAGYLNTDAAGPDGEPYLQGYKLKVGQSVVREVSKP
;
A
#
# COMPACT_ATOMS: atom_id res chain seq x y z
N MET A 1 -32.85 -56.59 -2.84
CA MET A 1 -32.65 -57.18 -4.18
C MET A 1 -32.57 -56.04 -5.19
N THR A 2 -31.61 -55.86 -6.10
CA THR A 2 -30.25 -56.39 -6.32
C THR A 2 -29.74 -55.71 -7.59
N ARG A 3 -28.50 -55.19 -7.58
CA ARG A 3 -27.75 -54.49 -8.65
C ARG A 3 -27.62 -55.17 -10.04
N ARG A 4 -28.51 -56.08 -10.47
CA ARG A 4 -28.40 -56.85 -11.72
C ARG A 4 -29.25 -56.39 -12.90
N ALA A 5 -30.28 -55.56 -12.70
CA ALA A 5 -31.13 -55.10 -13.80
C ALA A 5 -30.46 -54.07 -14.72
N LEU A 6 -29.65 -53.15 -14.16
CA LEU A 6 -29.03 -52.05 -14.92
C LEU A 6 -27.78 -52.47 -15.72
N LEU A 7 -27.19 -53.63 -15.42
CA LEU A 7 -25.97 -54.14 -16.08
C LEU A 7 -26.24 -54.90 -17.39
N ALA A 8 -27.51 -55.17 -17.73
CA ALA A 8 -27.86 -55.95 -18.92
C ALA A 8 -28.01 -55.11 -20.20
N ALA A 9 -28.23 -53.80 -20.10
CA ALA A 9 -28.57 -52.94 -21.24
C ALA A 9 -27.35 -52.41 -22.03
N ILE A 10 -26.14 -52.47 -21.45
CA ILE A 10 -24.93 -51.84 -22.01
C ILE A 10 -24.09 -52.84 -22.84
N ALA A 11 -24.34 -54.14 -22.70
CA ALA A 11 -23.51 -55.22 -23.28
C ALA A 11 -23.77 -55.54 -24.77
N ALA A 12 -24.60 -54.76 -25.47
CA ALA A 12 -25.15 -55.12 -26.79
C ALA A 12 -24.70 -54.22 -27.98
N LEU A 13 -23.76 -53.29 -27.76
CA LEU A 13 -23.23 -52.37 -28.79
C LEU A 13 -21.69 -52.43 -28.91
N TRP A 14 -21.09 -53.54 -28.47
CA TRP A 14 -19.65 -53.81 -28.58
C TRP A 14 -19.39 -55.09 -29.38
N MET A 15 -19.49 -55.02 -30.72
CA MET A 15 -18.69 -55.82 -31.65
C MET A 15 -18.82 -55.33 -33.10
N SER A 16 -17.77 -55.59 -33.90
CA SER A 16 -17.62 -55.36 -35.35
C SER A 16 -17.53 -53.92 -35.87
N CYS A 17 -16.37 -53.27 -35.67
CA CYS A 17 -15.59 -52.78 -36.81
C CYS A 17 -14.10 -52.54 -36.47
N SER A 18 -13.21 -53.20 -37.21
CA SER A 18 -11.78 -52.87 -37.33
C SER A 18 -11.59 -51.74 -38.36
N SER A 19 -10.48 -51.02 -38.46
CA SER A 19 -9.23 -50.99 -37.67
C SER A 19 -8.39 -49.78 -38.09
N LYS A 20 -7.72 -49.13 -37.13
CA LYS A 20 -6.35 -48.57 -37.26
C LYS A 20 -5.93 -47.91 -35.94
N THR A 21 -4.80 -48.34 -35.38
CA THR A 21 -4.15 -47.68 -34.25
C THR A 21 -3.38 -46.47 -34.73
N PRO A 22 -3.59 -45.26 -34.17
CA PRO A 22 -2.47 -44.33 -34.01
C PRO A 22 -1.52 -44.92 -32.96
N GLU A 23 -0.21 -44.79 -33.17
CA GLU A 23 0.78 -45.30 -32.22
C GLU A 23 0.74 -44.47 -30.93
N ALA A 24 0.80 -45.14 -29.78
CA ALA A 24 0.97 -44.47 -28.50
C ALA A 24 2.42 -43.97 -28.40
N THR A 25 2.65 -42.71 -28.72
CA THR A 25 3.95 -42.05 -28.51
C THR A 25 4.29 -42.08 -27.03
N SER A 26 5.24 -42.93 -26.65
CA SER A 26 5.71 -43.03 -25.28
C SER A 26 6.31 -41.71 -24.82
N VAL A 27 5.72 -41.08 -23.82
CA VAL A 27 6.34 -39.96 -23.11
C VAL A 27 7.62 -40.49 -22.46
N ARG A 28 8.78 -40.14 -23.03
CA ARG A 28 10.07 -40.48 -22.42
C ARG A 28 10.19 -39.75 -21.07
N PRO A 29 10.83 -40.36 -20.05
CA PRO A 29 11.37 -39.61 -18.93
C PRO A 29 12.36 -38.54 -19.46
N ALA A 30 12.45 -37.39 -18.78
CA ALA A 30 13.40 -36.36 -19.15
C ALA A 30 14.84 -36.90 -19.07
N GLN A 31 15.57 -36.89 -20.19
CA GLN A 31 16.95 -37.37 -20.25
C GLN A 31 17.89 -36.30 -19.70
N THR A 32 18.29 -36.45 -18.44
CA THR A 32 19.29 -35.59 -17.80
C THR A 32 20.68 -35.86 -18.39
N GLY A 33 21.09 -35.03 -19.35
CA GLY A 33 22.46 -35.03 -19.90
C GLY A 33 22.58 -35.02 -21.43
N GLU A 34 21.50 -35.24 -22.18
CA GLU A 34 21.48 -34.99 -23.64
C GLU A 34 20.82 -33.64 -23.93
N ALA A 35 21.35 -32.89 -24.91
CA ALA A 35 20.85 -31.57 -25.25
C ALA A 35 19.49 -31.64 -25.97
N CYS A 36 18.43 -31.39 -25.22
CA CYS A 36 17.05 -31.29 -25.71
C CYS A 36 16.83 -30.17 -26.74
N ILE A 37 17.74 -29.19 -26.82
CA ILE A 37 17.78 -28.19 -27.89
C ILE A 37 18.76 -28.65 -28.97
N PRO A 38 18.30 -28.93 -30.20
CA PRO A 38 19.12 -29.49 -31.27
C PRO A 38 20.13 -28.46 -31.80
N GLU A 39 21.26 -28.94 -32.29
CA GLU A 39 22.19 -28.12 -33.09
C GLU A 39 21.69 -28.03 -34.53
N VAL A 40 21.44 -26.79 -34.99
CA VAL A 40 20.98 -26.50 -36.35
C VAL A 40 21.80 -25.31 -36.87
N PRO A 41 22.47 -25.42 -38.03
CA PRO A 41 23.22 -24.30 -38.61
C PRO A 41 22.36 -23.04 -38.75
N ARG A 42 22.80 -21.92 -38.16
CA ARG A 42 22.09 -20.63 -38.24
C ARG A 42 22.08 -20.13 -39.68
N GLU A 43 20.90 -20.13 -40.29
CA GLU A 43 20.70 -19.56 -41.62
C GLU A 43 20.88 -18.04 -41.54
N GLN A 44 21.76 -17.50 -42.38
CA GLN A 44 21.95 -16.05 -42.48
C GLN A 44 20.80 -15.43 -43.29
N PRO A 45 20.14 -14.37 -42.78
CA PRO A 45 19.02 -13.74 -43.48
C PRO A 45 19.48 -13.14 -44.82
N ALA A 46 18.60 -13.15 -45.82
CA ALA A 46 18.84 -12.50 -47.10
C ALA A 46 18.67 -10.98 -46.98
N LEU A 47 19.74 -10.29 -46.58
CA LEU A 47 19.75 -8.84 -46.33
C LEU A 47 19.68 -8.04 -47.65
N PRO A 48 18.84 -6.97 -47.74
CA PRO A 48 18.85 -6.05 -48.88
C PRO A 48 20.10 -5.15 -48.94
N TRP A 49 20.84 -5.03 -47.84
CA TRP A 49 22.01 -4.16 -47.66
C TRP A 49 23.15 -4.94 -47.01
N LYS A 50 24.39 -4.59 -47.34
CA LYS A 50 25.60 -5.25 -46.80
C LYS A 50 26.04 -4.73 -45.44
N ASP A 51 25.73 -3.46 -45.17
CA ASP A 51 26.24 -2.69 -44.03
C ASP A 51 25.32 -1.49 -43.73
N VAL A 52 25.63 -0.79 -42.63
CA VAL A 52 24.87 0.37 -42.14
C VAL A 52 24.91 1.54 -43.14
N GLU A 53 26.03 1.76 -43.83
CA GLU A 53 26.15 2.86 -44.80
C GLU A 53 25.25 2.62 -46.02
N GLN A 54 25.22 1.40 -46.55
CA GLN A 54 24.33 1.02 -47.64
C GLN A 54 22.86 1.10 -47.21
N LEU A 55 22.50 0.61 -46.01
CA LEU A 55 21.14 0.74 -45.47
C LEU A 55 20.74 2.21 -45.37
N CYS A 56 21.57 3.04 -44.74
CA CYS A 56 21.29 4.46 -44.57
C CYS A 56 21.22 5.25 -45.87
N ALA A 57 21.95 4.84 -46.92
CA ALA A 57 21.94 5.49 -48.23
C ALA A 57 20.86 4.97 -49.21
N GLN A 58 20.37 3.73 -49.05
CA GLN A 58 19.58 3.05 -50.09
C GLN A 58 18.27 2.41 -49.62
N ALA A 59 18.02 2.29 -48.31
CA ALA A 59 16.76 1.74 -47.82
C ALA A 59 15.59 2.71 -48.11
N ASP A 60 14.56 2.23 -48.80
CA ASP A 60 13.22 2.80 -48.64
C ASP A 60 12.77 2.50 -47.21
N ARG A 61 12.27 3.53 -46.52
CA ARG A 61 11.84 3.48 -45.12
C ARG A 61 10.32 3.61 -44.99
N GLY A 62 9.65 3.80 -46.14
CA GLY A 62 8.24 4.12 -46.25
C GLY A 62 7.85 5.41 -45.52
N GLN A 63 6.57 5.51 -45.14
CA GLN A 63 5.98 6.76 -44.64
C GLN A 63 5.73 6.76 -43.12
N PRO A 64 5.80 7.95 -42.47
CA PRO A 64 5.26 8.18 -41.13
C PRO A 64 3.81 7.71 -41.01
N TRP A 65 3.40 7.24 -39.82
CA TRP A 65 1.97 7.01 -39.54
C TRP A 65 1.33 8.30 -39.02
N PRO A 66 0.35 8.91 -39.72
CA PRO A 66 -0.23 10.19 -39.28
C PRO A 66 -0.96 10.13 -37.94
N GLY A 67 -1.30 8.92 -37.47
CA GLY A 67 -1.92 8.69 -36.16
C GLY A 67 -0.96 8.57 -34.99
N ALA A 68 0.36 8.66 -35.20
CA ALA A 68 1.37 8.36 -34.18
C ALA A 68 1.57 9.45 -33.10
N VAL A 69 0.97 10.64 -33.24
CA VAL A 69 1.07 11.67 -32.20
C VAL A 69 -0.05 11.45 -31.16
N PRO A 70 0.27 11.16 -29.88
CA PRO A 70 -0.74 11.04 -28.84
C PRO A 70 -1.38 12.39 -28.51
N PRO A 71 -2.65 12.43 -28.06
CA PRO A 71 -3.23 13.65 -27.48
C PRO A 71 -2.49 14.01 -26.18
N LEU A 72 -2.30 15.31 -25.93
CA LEU A 72 -1.47 15.83 -24.84
C LEU A 72 -2.28 16.78 -23.93
N GLY A 73 -1.76 17.04 -22.74
CA GLY A 73 -2.39 17.96 -21.77
C GLY A 73 -3.66 17.38 -21.14
N PRO A 74 -4.61 18.22 -20.70
CA PRO A 74 -5.84 17.77 -20.02
C PRO A 74 -6.65 16.74 -20.83
N ASP A 75 -6.65 16.90 -22.15
CA ASP A 75 -7.32 16.03 -23.11
C ASP A 75 -6.87 14.55 -23.03
N TRP A 76 -5.63 14.27 -22.59
CA TRP A 76 -5.13 12.90 -22.44
C TRP A 76 -6.04 12.04 -21.57
N LEU A 77 -6.56 12.59 -20.46
CA LEU A 77 -7.39 11.84 -19.53
C LEU A 77 -8.70 11.33 -20.14
N GLN A 78 -9.23 12.05 -21.13
CA GLN A 78 -10.48 11.70 -21.82
C GLN A 78 -10.23 10.96 -23.16
N GLN A 79 -9.09 11.23 -23.82
CA GLN A 79 -8.78 10.67 -25.14
C GLN A 79 -7.84 9.45 -25.12
N SER A 80 -7.22 9.12 -23.99
CA SER A 80 -6.28 8.01 -23.81
C SER A 80 -6.80 6.67 -24.34
N ASP A 81 -7.97 6.24 -23.88
CA ASP A 81 -8.67 5.04 -24.37
C ASP A 81 -8.93 5.09 -25.88
N ALA A 82 -9.43 6.22 -26.39
CA ALA A 82 -9.71 6.41 -27.80
C ALA A 82 -8.44 6.48 -28.68
N TYR A 83 -7.31 6.87 -28.12
CA TYR A 83 -6.00 6.84 -28.78
C TYR A 83 -5.43 5.42 -28.80
N ALA A 84 -5.44 4.74 -27.65
CA ALA A 84 -4.96 3.37 -27.52
C ALA A 84 -5.76 2.40 -28.43
N LEU A 85 -7.06 2.64 -28.63
CA LEU A 85 -7.86 1.95 -29.64
C LEU A 85 -7.36 2.19 -31.07
N ARG A 86 -7.00 3.43 -31.46
CA ARG A 86 -6.43 3.73 -32.79
C ARG A 86 -5.09 3.01 -33.02
N VAL A 87 -4.22 3.01 -32.01
CA VAL A 87 -2.92 2.30 -32.07
C VAL A 87 -3.15 0.79 -32.20
N ARG A 88 -4.02 0.20 -31.37
CA ARG A 88 -4.36 -1.23 -31.43
C ARG A 88 -4.95 -1.64 -32.77
N ASP A 89 -5.81 -0.80 -33.37
CA ASP A 89 -6.46 -1.12 -34.64
C ASP A 89 -5.49 -0.98 -35.84
N PHE A 90 -4.53 -0.04 -35.79
CA PHE A 90 -3.39 0.04 -36.74
C PHE A 90 -2.51 -1.23 -36.67
N LEU A 91 -2.22 -1.71 -35.46
CA LEU A 91 -1.47 -2.94 -35.22
C LEU A 91 -2.22 -4.18 -35.74
N ARG A 92 -3.51 -4.34 -35.40
CA ARG A 92 -4.32 -5.52 -35.76
C ARG A 92 -4.56 -5.68 -37.26
N LYS A 93 -4.57 -4.59 -38.01
CA LYS A 93 -4.59 -4.62 -39.49
C LYS A 93 -3.22 -4.84 -40.12
N LEU A 94 -2.14 -4.85 -39.32
CA LEU A 94 -0.75 -4.90 -39.77
C LEU A 94 -0.40 -3.76 -40.76
N GLU A 95 -0.98 -2.56 -40.58
CA GLU A 95 -0.79 -1.44 -41.52
C GLU A 95 0.70 -1.08 -41.67
N TYR A 96 1.47 -1.08 -40.57
CA TYR A 96 2.94 -0.86 -40.58
C TYR A 96 3.73 -1.83 -41.48
N ARG A 97 3.21 -3.03 -41.78
CA ARG A 97 3.85 -4.00 -42.71
C ARG A 97 3.56 -3.71 -44.19
N GLN A 98 2.62 -2.81 -44.49
CA GLN A 98 2.02 -2.63 -45.83
C GLN A 98 2.28 -1.23 -46.39
N ALA A 99 2.30 -1.08 -47.71
CA ALA A 99 2.38 0.25 -48.34
C ALA A 99 1.16 1.10 -47.93
N PRO A 100 1.32 2.40 -47.63
CA PRO A 100 2.53 3.21 -47.82
C PRO A 100 3.54 3.19 -46.66
N TYR A 101 3.26 2.49 -45.56
CA TYR A 101 4.09 2.48 -44.36
C TYR A 101 5.30 1.54 -44.51
N ALA A 102 5.10 0.26 -44.77
CA ALA A 102 6.13 -0.72 -45.15
C ALA A 102 7.44 -0.63 -44.33
N TRP A 103 7.31 -0.49 -43.00
CA TRP A 103 8.43 -0.16 -42.10
C TRP A 103 9.52 -1.23 -42.05
N LEU A 104 10.75 -0.77 -41.87
CA LEU A 104 11.92 -1.65 -41.70
C LEU A 104 11.83 -2.43 -40.40
N LYS A 105 12.45 -3.61 -40.37
CA LYS A 105 12.38 -4.54 -39.24
C LYS A 105 13.69 -5.27 -38.99
N ASP A 106 13.80 -5.82 -37.79
CA ASP A 106 14.73 -6.88 -37.44
C ASP A 106 14.65 -8.01 -38.48
N SER A 107 15.83 -8.41 -38.99
CA SER A 107 15.96 -9.37 -40.10
C SER A 107 15.52 -10.80 -39.75
N THR A 108 15.58 -11.14 -38.47
CA THR A 108 15.24 -12.44 -37.87
C THR A 108 14.22 -12.26 -36.73
N TRP A 109 13.68 -13.37 -36.22
CA TRP A 109 13.12 -13.41 -34.87
C TRP A 109 14.23 -13.74 -33.89
N ARG A 110 14.29 -13.05 -32.75
CA ARG A 110 15.39 -13.16 -31.80
C ARG A 110 14.93 -13.30 -30.35
N LEU A 111 15.80 -13.89 -29.54
CA LEU A 111 15.67 -13.91 -28.09
C LEU A 111 16.03 -12.53 -27.50
N THR A 112 15.72 -12.36 -26.22
CA THR A 112 16.12 -11.16 -25.44
C THR A 112 16.89 -11.54 -24.17
N GLY A 113 17.25 -12.82 -24.02
CA GLY A 113 18.05 -13.33 -22.91
C GLY A 113 18.38 -14.81 -23.07
N GLU A 114 19.13 -15.34 -22.12
CA GLU A 114 19.50 -16.76 -22.04
C GLU A 114 18.26 -17.67 -21.81
N PHE A 115 18.40 -18.97 -22.09
CA PHE A 115 17.36 -19.96 -21.81
C PHE A 115 17.92 -21.13 -21.00
N GLU A 116 17.30 -21.44 -19.86
CA GLU A 116 17.71 -22.50 -18.95
C GLU A 116 16.78 -23.71 -19.07
N GLY A 117 17.28 -24.87 -19.49
CA GLY A 117 16.50 -26.10 -19.63
C GLY A 117 15.85 -26.31 -21.00
N CYS A 118 14.74 -27.05 -21.02
CA CYS A 118 14.15 -27.57 -22.26
C CYS A 118 12.79 -26.91 -22.57
N PRO A 119 12.58 -26.32 -23.75
CA PRO A 119 11.27 -25.79 -24.11
C PRO A 119 10.24 -26.93 -24.22
N CYS A 120 9.02 -26.70 -23.73
CA CYS A 120 7.88 -27.56 -23.99
C CYS A 120 6.58 -26.75 -24.19
N PRO A 121 5.55 -27.31 -24.85
CA PRO A 121 4.32 -26.58 -25.13
C PRO A 121 3.47 -26.37 -23.86
N GLY A 122 3.24 -25.11 -23.49
CA GLY A 122 2.38 -24.72 -22.37
C GLY A 122 3.02 -24.88 -20.98
N GLU A 123 2.23 -24.56 -19.95
CA GLU A 123 2.64 -24.46 -18.53
C GLU A 123 2.92 -25.82 -17.85
N SER A 124 3.77 -26.65 -18.44
CA SER A 124 4.29 -27.84 -17.75
C SER A 124 5.33 -27.43 -16.72
N LYS A 125 5.19 -27.90 -15.47
CA LYS A 125 6.07 -27.57 -14.34
C LYS A 125 7.54 -27.99 -14.49
N ASN A 126 7.90 -28.62 -15.61
CA ASN A 126 9.25 -29.05 -15.95
C ASN A 126 9.78 -28.41 -17.26
N CYS A 127 9.15 -27.35 -17.79
CA CYS A 127 9.71 -26.60 -18.92
C CYS A 127 10.88 -25.70 -18.50
N GLY A 128 11.74 -25.39 -19.46
CA GLY A 128 12.83 -24.44 -19.32
C GLY A 128 12.36 -22.98 -19.26
N VAL A 129 13.24 -22.12 -18.76
CA VAL A 129 12.95 -20.74 -18.37
C VAL A 129 13.75 -19.76 -19.23
N ASN A 130 13.04 -18.89 -19.94
CA ASN A 130 13.58 -17.70 -20.59
C ASN A 130 14.04 -16.69 -19.52
N LYS A 131 15.23 -16.10 -19.68
CA LYS A 131 15.81 -15.08 -18.78
C LYS A 131 15.85 -13.67 -19.40
N GLY A 132 15.25 -13.48 -20.58
CA GLY A 132 15.11 -12.17 -21.23
C GLY A 132 13.99 -11.29 -20.63
N PRO A 133 14.01 -9.95 -20.82
CA PRO A 133 12.98 -9.05 -20.28
C PRO A 133 11.61 -9.26 -20.93
N HIS A 134 11.63 -9.95 -22.08
CA HIS A 134 10.52 -10.15 -22.97
C HIS A 134 10.53 -11.61 -23.45
N PRO A 135 9.42 -12.11 -24.01
CA PRO A 135 9.43 -13.32 -24.82
C PRO A 135 10.30 -13.16 -26.09
N ALA A 136 10.20 -14.08 -27.05
CA ALA A 136 10.87 -13.89 -28.34
C ALA A 136 10.28 -12.68 -29.09
N VAL A 137 11.14 -11.88 -29.72
CA VAL A 137 10.76 -10.58 -30.32
C VAL A 137 11.15 -10.46 -31.78
N ARG A 138 10.44 -9.58 -32.48
CA ARG A 138 10.91 -8.92 -33.70
C ARG A 138 10.48 -7.46 -33.71
N ILE A 139 11.43 -6.54 -33.85
CA ILE A 139 11.16 -5.10 -33.83
C ILE A 139 10.95 -4.56 -35.25
N TYR A 140 9.99 -3.64 -35.39
CA TYR A 140 9.77 -2.77 -36.55
C TYR A 140 10.01 -1.31 -36.15
N TYR A 141 10.55 -0.53 -37.10
CA TYR A 141 11.06 0.82 -36.89
C TYR A 141 10.44 1.80 -37.90
N SER A 142 9.79 2.85 -37.41
CA SER A 142 9.27 3.91 -38.28
C SER A 142 10.41 4.68 -38.99
N PRO A 143 10.16 5.35 -40.13
CA PRO A 143 11.20 6.01 -40.91
C PRO A 143 11.99 7.07 -40.14
N GLU A 144 11.37 7.70 -39.15
CA GLU A 144 11.99 8.64 -38.21
C GLU A 144 13.06 7.97 -37.34
N VAL A 145 12.79 6.78 -36.81
CA VAL A 145 13.74 6.03 -35.97
C VAL A 145 14.94 5.58 -36.80
N ILE A 146 14.70 5.06 -38.01
CA ILE A 146 15.78 4.71 -38.96
C ILE A 146 16.59 5.96 -39.34
N ALA A 147 15.93 7.09 -39.65
CA ALA A 147 16.62 8.34 -40.00
C ALA A 147 17.49 8.87 -38.86
N TRP A 148 17.00 8.79 -37.63
CA TRP A 148 17.71 9.21 -36.42
C TRP A 148 18.90 8.28 -36.11
N MET A 149 18.73 6.95 -36.17
CA MET A 149 19.85 6.01 -36.03
C MET A 149 20.91 6.23 -37.14
N CYS A 150 20.47 6.51 -38.37
CA CYS A 150 21.36 6.88 -39.48
C CYS A 150 22.10 8.21 -39.29
N LYS A 151 21.74 9.02 -38.29
CA LYS A 151 22.43 10.25 -37.89
C LYS A 151 23.31 10.06 -36.65
N TYR A 152 22.92 9.19 -35.71
CA TYR A 152 23.52 9.13 -34.36
C TYR A 152 23.98 7.77 -33.83
N ARG A 153 23.60 6.64 -34.46
CA ARG A 153 23.91 5.27 -34.00
C ARG A 153 24.42 4.38 -35.13
N ARG A 154 25.45 4.84 -35.86
CA ARG A 154 26.12 4.04 -36.91
C ARG A 154 27.22 3.10 -36.38
N GLY A 155 27.74 3.38 -35.19
CA GLY A 155 28.74 2.55 -34.51
C GLY A 155 28.24 2.03 -33.17
N GLU A 156 29.15 1.49 -32.37
CA GLU A 156 28.88 0.81 -31.08
C GLU A 156 28.38 1.74 -29.95
N HIS A 157 28.48 3.06 -30.14
CA HIS A 157 28.06 4.08 -29.18
C HIS A 157 27.21 5.16 -29.86
N GLU A 158 26.29 5.76 -29.09
CA GLU A 158 25.55 6.95 -29.53
C GLU A 158 26.48 8.17 -29.60
N LEU A 159 26.31 9.02 -30.62
CA LEU A 159 27.11 10.25 -30.73
C LEU A 159 26.76 11.22 -29.57
N PRO A 160 27.74 11.78 -28.83
CA PRO A 160 27.50 12.62 -27.64
C PRO A 160 26.71 13.93 -27.80
N ASN A 161 26.19 14.22 -29.01
CA ASN A 161 25.33 15.37 -29.30
C ASN A 161 24.12 14.91 -30.16
N ALA A 162 23.49 13.81 -29.77
CA ALA A 162 22.25 13.36 -30.38
C ALA A 162 21.12 14.37 -30.11
N GLU A 163 20.44 14.83 -31.17
CA GLU A 163 19.13 15.48 -31.04
C GLU A 163 18.09 14.44 -30.62
N ASP A 164 16.97 14.87 -30.03
CA ASP A 164 15.88 13.97 -29.68
C ASP A 164 15.31 13.22 -30.89
N LEU A 165 14.78 12.02 -30.65
CA LEU A 165 13.96 11.31 -31.63
C LEU A 165 12.74 12.19 -32.01
N PRO A 166 12.37 12.27 -33.30
CA PRO A 166 11.23 13.08 -33.74
C PRO A 166 9.91 12.68 -33.05
N VAL A 167 9.02 13.66 -32.82
CA VAL A 167 7.67 13.41 -32.29
C VAL A 167 6.92 12.46 -33.23
N GLY A 168 6.28 11.43 -32.67
CA GLY A 168 5.61 10.37 -33.43
C GLY A 168 6.52 9.24 -33.93
N ALA A 169 7.84 9.32 -33.73
CA ALA A 169 8.75 8.21 -34.02
C ALA A 169 8.33 6.96 -33.22
N MET A 170 8.17 5.82 -33.91
CA MET A 170 7.45 4.66 -33.39
C MET A 170 8.27 3.38 -33.53
N ILE A 171 8.28 2.58 -32.46
CA ILE A 171 8.93 1.27 -32.42
C ILE A 171 7.87 0.24 -32.02
N ILE A 172 7.71 -0.80 -32.84
CA ILE A 172 6.74 -1.88 -32.63
C ILE A 172 7.51 -3.17 -32.37
N LYS A 173 7.35 -3.76 -31.19
CA LYS A 173 7.92 -5.04 -30.79
C LYS A 173 6.84 -6.11 -30.95
N GLU A 174 6.86 -6.85 -32.06
CA GLU A 174 6.05 -8.07 -32.19
C GLU A 174 6.59 -9.13 -31.23
N MET A 175 5.70 -9.85 -30.53
CA MET A 175 6.07 -10.81 -29.48
C MET A 175 5.40 -12.17 -29.67
N ILE A 176 6.18 -13.24 -29.50
CA ILE A 176 5.73 -14.63 -29.59
C ILE A 176 6.21 -15.46 -28.40
N ASP A 177 5.31 -16.29 -27.86
CA ASP A 177 5.53 -17.10 -26.67
C ASP A 177 6.77 -18.04 -26.79
N PRO A 178 7.63 -18.17 -25.76
CA PRO A 178 8.81 -19.03 -25.80
C PRO A 178 8.53 -20.52 -26.03
N GLY A 179 7.35 -21.01 -25.64
CA GLY A 179 6.87 -22.37 -25.93
C GLY A 179 6.30 -22.55 -27.36
N GLN A 180 6.22 -21.47 -28.14
CA GLN A 180 5.79 -21.47 -29.55
C GLN A 180 6.94 -21.25 -30.55
N VAL A 181 8.19 -21.11 -30.10
CA VAL A 181 9.37 -20.99 -30.97
C VAL A 181 10.20 -22.26 -31.03
N ASN A 182 10.73 -22.56 -32.22
CA ASN A 182 11.69 -23.65 -32.41
C ASN A 182 13.10 -23.16 -32.03
N LEU A 183 13.49 -23.32 -30.77
CA LEU A 183 14.84 -23.00 -30.32
C LEU A 183 15.85 -24.00 -30.91
N ALA A 184 16.99 -23.50 -31.37
CA ALA A 184 18.13 -24.31 -31.81
C ALA A 184 19.44 -23.71 -31.30
N ARG A 185 20.44 -24.57 -31.08
CA ARG A 185 21.83 -24.15 -30.80
C ARG A 185 22.61 -24.02 -32.10
N VAL A 186 23.54 -23.06 -32.14
CA VAL A 186 24.54 -22.95 -33.20
C VAL A 186 25.52 -24.14 -33.08
N PRO A 187 25.82 -24.89 -34.16
CA PRO A 187 26.65 -26.09 -34.07
C PRO A 187 28.03 -25.82 -33.46
N GLY A 188 28.41 -26.62 -32.45
CA GLY A 188 29.65 -26.42 -31.69
C GLY A 188 29.65 -25.22 -30.72
N SER A 189 28.48 -24.62 -30.44
CA SER A 189 28.29 -23.52 -29.49
C SER A 189 27.07 -23.77 -28.58
N ASP A 190 27.00 -23.04 -27.47
CA ASP A 190 25.81 -22.95 -26.62
C ASP A 190 24.88 -21.78 -27.02
N GLU A 191 25.27 -20.97 -28.01
CA GLU A 191 24.48 -19.86 -28.52
C GLU A 191 23.16 -20.32 -29.15
N LEU A 192 22.07 -19.66 -28.76
CA LEU A 192 20.72 -19.94 -29.22
C LEU A 192 20.27 -19.01 -30.34
N TRP A 193 19.51 -19.57 -31.27
CA TRP A 193 18.76 -18.84 -32.27
C TRP A 193 17.37 -19.45 -32.47
N ILE A 194 16.45 -18.69 -33.08
CA ILE A 194 15.10 -19.16 -33.40
C ILE A 194 15.12 -19.73 -34.82
N ALA A 195 15.15 -21.07 -34.90
CA ALA A 195 15.16 -21.78 -36.17
C ALA A 195 13.77 -21.76 -36.85
N PRO A 196 13.69 -22.00 -38.17
CA PRO A 196 12.43 -22.21 -38.86
C PRO A 196 11.58 -23.30 -38.19
N MET A 197 10.27 -23.09 -38.09
CA MET A 197 9.35 -24.04 -37.46
C MET A 197 9.18 -25.29 -38.36
N PRO A 198 9.47 -26.53 -37.89
CA PRO A 198 9.50 -27.71 -38.75
C PRO A 198 8.15 -28.00 -39.44
N GLY A 199 8.19 -28.23 -40.74
CA GLY A 199 6.98 -28.50 -41.55
C GLY A 199 6.06 -27.28 -41.74
N LYS A 200 6.54 -26.05 -41.47
CA LYS A 200 5.85 -24.79 -41.71
C LYS A 200 6.59 -23.93 -42.76
N PRO A 201 5.92 -22.99 -43.44
CA PRO A 201 6.61 -21.99 -44.26
C PRO A 201 7.46 -21.05 -43.39
N ALA A 202 8.49 -20.43 -43.97
CA ALA A 202 9.35 -19.47 -43.27
C ALA A 202 8.59 -18.27 -42.66
N SER A 203 7.45 -17.89 -43.25
CA SER A 203 6.55 -16.85 -42.76
C SER A 203 5.70 -17.26 -41.54
N TRP A 204 5.81 -18.49 -41.01
CA TRP A 204 4.91 -18.96 -39.95
C TRP A 204 4.92 -18.08 -38.69
N TYR A 205 6.09 -17.59 -38.28
CA TYR A 205 6.23 -16.66 -37.16
C TYR A 205 5.56 -15.30 -37.43
N ASP A 206 5.38 -14.90 -38.68
CA ASP A 206 4.71 -13.64 -39.06
C ASP A 206 3.21 -13.67 -38.75
N ASP A 207 2.62 -14.86 -38.66
CA ASP A 207 1.23 -15.11 -38.28
C ASP A 207 1.08 -15.63 -36.85
N ALA A 208 2.06 -16.39 -36.32
CA ALA A 208 1.97 -17.07 -35.03
C ALA A 208 2.17 -16.16 -33.80
N PHE A 209 2.81 -14.99 -33.95
CA PHE A 209 3.00 -14.06 -32.82
C PHE A 209 1.67 -13.65 -32.16
N SER A 210 1.68 -13.40 -30.85
CA SER A 210 0.47 -13.27 -30.01
C SER A 210 0.15 -11.84 -29.57
N SER A 211 1.15 -10.96 -29.50
CA SER A 211 0.99 -9.62 -28.90
C SER A 211 2.02 -8.62 -29.43
N TRP A 212 1.85 -7.35 -29.04
CA TRP A 212 2.82 -6.27 -29.25
C TRP A 212 3.10 -5.52 -27.95
N THR A 213 4.36 -5.10 -27.78
CA THR A 213 4.67 -3.87 -27.03
C THR A 213 4.98 -2.76 -28.04
N VAL A 214 4.50 -1.55 -27.78
CA VAL A 214 4.71 -0.39 -28.66
C VAL A 214 5.17 0.79 -27.85
N VAL A 215 6.13 1.54 -28.41
CA VAL A 215 6.55 2.84 -27.87
C VAL A 215 6.48 3.91 -28.94
N ILE A 216 6.00 5.10 -28.57
CA ILE A 216 5.82 6.22 -29.51
C ILE A 216 6.32 7.51 -28.88
N LYS A 217 7.21 8.22 -29.58
CA LYS A 217 7.99 9.34 -29.04
C LYS A 217 7.12 10.59 -28.86
N ALA A 218 7.04 11.07 -27.62
CA ALA A 218 6.18 12.17 -27.19
C ALA A 218 6.90 13.04 -26.13
N PRO A 219 7.93 13.81 -26.49
CA PRO A 219 8.78 14.56 -25.56
C PRO A 219 8.06 15.71 -24.83
N GLU A 220 6.84 16.05 -25.24
CA GLU A 220 5.99 17.04 -24.56
C GLU A 220 5.07 16.42 -23.48
N ALA A 221 4.97 15.09 -23.44
CA ALA A 221 4.08 14.37 -22.54
C ALA A 221 4.70 14.08 -21.18
N SER A 222 5.98 13.69 -21.15
CA SER A 222 6.67 13.13 -19.98
C SER A 222 8.20 13.31 -20.03
N ALA A 223 8.89 13.09 -18.91
CA ALA A 223 10.32 13.29 -18.72
C ALA A 223 11.24 12.26 -19.40
N ASP A 224 10.73 11.04 -19.62
CA ASP A 224 11.28 10.04 -20.55
C ASP A 224 10.84 10.33 -22.01
N GLY A 225 9.70 10.98 -22.16
CA GLY A 225 9.14 11.45 -23.42
C GLY A 225 8.64 10.33 -24.32
N TRP A 226 8.03 9.28 -23.77
CA TRP A 226 7.49 8.14 -24.51
C TRP A 226 6.09 7.74 -24.02
N TYR A 227 5.18 7.51 -24.97
CA TYR A 227 3.97 6.71 -24.74
C TYR A 227 4.34 5.23 -24.83
N TRP A 228 3.93 4.45 -23.85
CA TRP A 228 4.15 3.00 -23.75
C TRP A 228 2.81 2.28 -23.84
N ALA A 229 2.76 1.12 -24.51
CA ALA A 229 1.55 0.30 -24.55
C ALA A 229 1.82 -1.18 -24.80
N PHE A 230 0.96 -2.03 -24.23
CA PHE A 230 0.87 -3.48 -24.50
C PHE A 230 -0.51 -3.85 -25.08
N PHE A 231 -0.50 -4.61 -26.18
CA PHE A 231 -1.71 -5.01 -26.90
C PHE A 231 -1.66 -6.49 -27.28
N ASP A 232 -2.67 -7.27 -26.86
CA ASP A 232 -2.93 -8.60 -27.40
C ASP A 232 -3.45 -8.52 -28.85
N LYS A 233 -3.13 -9.52 -29.67
CA LYS A 233 -3.55 -9.61 -31.08
C LYS A 233 -5.04 -9.91 -31.28
N SER A 234 -5.68 -10.57 -30.32
CA SER A 234 -7.01 -11.19 -30.43
C SER A 234 -7.97 -10.87 -29.27
N SER A 235 -7.47 -10.76 -28.03
CA SER A 235 -8.28 -10.54 -26.83
C SER A 235 -8.98 -9.18 -26.84
N THR A 236 -10.16 -9.10 -26.24
CA THR A 236 -10.87 -7.83 -26.01
C THR A 236 -10.45 -7.12 -24.71
N SER A 237 -9.53 -7.70 -23.92
CA SER A 237 -9.08 -7.16 -22.62
C SER A 237 -8.25 -5.87 -22.68
N ASN A 238 -7.78 -5.48 -23.87
CA ASN A 238 -6.90 -4.33 -24.06
C ASN A 238 -7.52 -3.35 -25.07
N PRO A 239 -7.42 -2.04 -24.75
CA PRO A 239 -8.50 -1.09 -24.43
C PRO A 239 -9.95 -1.38 -24.94
N PRO A 240 -10.96 -0.68 -24.39
CA PRO A 240 -10.88 0.40 -23.39
C PRO A 240 -11.13 -0.09 -21.96
N LEU A 241 -10.89 0.79 -21.00
CA LEU A 241 -11.23 0.62 -19.58
C LEU A 241 -12.58 1.31 -19.28
N TRP A 242 -13.42 0.64 -18.49
CA TRP A 242 -14.78 1.04 -18.23
C TRP A 242 -15.00 1.43 -16.77
N ASP A 243 -15.76 2.51 -16.56
CA ASP A 243 -16.14 3.06 -15.25
C ASP A 243 -14.96 3.52 -14.37
N ARG A 244 -15.31 4.18 -13.26
CA ARG A 244 -14.44 4.55 -12.13
C ARG A 244 -13.55 3.41 -11.64
N THR A 245 -14.04 2.17 -11.70
CA THR A 245 -13.36 0.96 -11.20
C THR A 245 -12.42 0.32 -12.24
N ALA A 246 -12.33 0.88 -13.46
CA ALA A 246 -11.42 0.45 -14.53
C ALA A 246 -11.58 -1.02 -14.98
N PHE A 247 -12.82 -1.48 -15.12
CA PHE A 247 -13.12 -2.81 -15.67
C PHE A 247 -12.64 -2.92 -17.13
N ALA A 248 -12.07 -4.04 -17.55
CA ALA A 248 -11.55 -4.25 -18.92
C ALA A 248 -12.49 -5.10 -19.80
N MET A 249 -13.59 -5.60 -19.23
CA MET A 249 -14.55 -6.48 -19.91
C MET A 249 -16.00 -6.01 -19.70
N LYS A 250 -16.90 -6.55 -20.51
CA LYS A 250 -18.35 -6.26 -20.48
C LYS A 250 -19.18 -7.55 -20.47
N PRO A 251 -20.37 -7.56 -19.84
CA PRO A 251 -20.96 -6.45 -19.07
C PRO A 251 -20.29 -6.28 -17.71
N TYR A 252 -20.28 -5.05 -17.17
CA TYR A 252 -19.74 -4.74 -15.84
C TYR A 252 -20.83 -4.20 -14.89
N PRO A 253 -20.62 -4.19 -13.56
CA PRO A 253 -21.59 -3.69 -12.59
C PRO A 253 -22.00 -2.23 -12.87
N GLY A 254 -23.28 -2.00 -13.16
CA GLY A 254 -23.85 -0.69 -13.44
C GLY A 254 -23.90 -0.31 -14.93
N GLU A 255 -23.39 -1.14 -15.85
CA GLU A 255 -23.38 -0.82 -17.28
C GLU A 255 -24.79 -0.50 -17.81
N GLY A 256 -24.93 0.67 -18.44
CA GLY A 256 -26.19 1.16 -19.01
C GLY A 256 -27.12 1.83 -17.99
N GLY A 257 -26.61 2.23 -16.83
CA GLY A 257 -27.41 2.86 -15.77
C GLY A 257 -28.24 1.85 -14.97
N LYS A 258 -27.83 0.59 -14.93
CA LYS A 258 -28.48 -0.45 -14.12
C LYS A 258 -28.16 -0.21 -12.64
N PRO A 259 -29.11 -0.34 -11.70
CA PRO A 259 -28.83 -0.25 -10.27
C PRO A 259 -27.92 -1.41 -9.85
N VAL A 260 -26.86 -1.11 -9.08
CA VAL A 260 -25.97 -2.12 -8.50
C VAL A 260 -26.46 -2.43 -7.09
N THR A 261 -27.41 -3.34 -6.99
CA THR A 261 -28.08 -3.71 -5.73
C THR A 261 -27.29 -4.69 -4.86
N ALA A 262 -26.12 -5.13 -5.33
CA ALA A 262 -25.36 -6.26 -4.83
C ALA A 262 -23.86 -6.13 -5.19
N PRO A 263 -22.91 -6.48 -4.30
CA PRO A 263 -21.51 -6.65 -4.67
C PRO A 263 -21.29 -7.57 -5.89
N PRO A 264 -20.28 -7.34 -6.74
CA PRO A 264 -19.97 -8.25 -7.83
C PRO A 264 -19.51 -9.63 -7.31
N LEU A 265 -20.32 -10.65 -7.58
CA LEU A 265 -20.01 -12.06 -7.31
C LEU A 265 -18.81 -12.54 -8.15
N ALA A 266 -17.68 -12.82 -7.47
CA ALA A 266 -16.63 -13.82 -7.73
C ALA A 266 -16.10 -14.09 -9.16
N ASN A 267 -16.52 -13.35 -10.18
CA ASN A 267 -15.97 -13.42 -11.52
C ASN A 267 -14.79 -12.44 -11.67
N PRO A 268 -13.65 -12.86 -12.24
CA PRO A 268 -12.59 -11.93 -12.58
C PRO A 268 -13.06 -11.03 -13.73
N TRP A 269 -13.40 -9.79 -13.40
CA TRP A 269 -13.73 -8.75 -14.40
C TRP A 269 -12.49 -8.24 -15.14
N LEU A 270 -11.30 -8.72 -14.74
CA LEU A 270 -9.98 -8.26 -15.14
C LEU A 270 -8.97 -9.42 -15.17
N PRO A 271 -8.11 -9.51 -16.19
CA PRO A 271 -6.94 -10.35 -16.14
C PRO A 271 -5.80 -9.62 -15.40
N THR A 272 -5.56 -10.01 -14.15
CA THR A 272 -4.16 -10.04 -13.69
C THR A 272 -3.42 -11.05 -14.57
N TYR A 273 -2.19 -10.74 -14.99
CA TYR A 273 -1.47 -11.47 -16.04
C TYR A 273 -1.17 -12.95 -15.68
N TRP A 274 -1.48 -13.35 -14.45
CA TRP A 274 -1.04 -14.58 -13.79
C TRP A 274 -2.20 -15.47 -13.28
N GLY A 275 -3.44 -15.21 -13.71
CA GLY A 275 -4.54 -16.20 -13.64
C GLY A 275 -5.39 -16.26 -12.35
N TYR A 276 -5.22 -15.34 -11.40
CA TYR A 276 -6.04 -15.29 -10.17
C TYR A 276 -7.48 -14.81 -10.44
N SER A 277 -8.49 -15.46 -9.85
CA SER A 277 -9.86 -14.91 -9.86
C SER A 277 -10.10 -14.01 -8.63
N VAL A 278 -9.71 -12.74 -8.76
CA VAL A 278 -9.86 -11.66 -7.76
C VAL A 278 -10.81 -10.56 -8.24
N ASN A 279 -11.51 -9.93 -7.29
CA ASN A 279 -12.28 -8.70 -7.51
C ASN A 279 -11.35 -7.48 -7.41
N ASP A 280 -10.41 -7.35 -8.35
CA ASP A 280 -9.31 -6.38 -8.29
C ASP A 280 -9.55 -5.13 -9.18
N VAL A 281 -8.56 -4.22 -9.21
CA VAL A 281 -8.46 -3.00 -10.03
C VAL A 281 -7.35 -3.19 -11.08
N GLN A 282 -7.55 -2.70 -12.31
CA GLN A 282 -6.67 -3.03 -13.44
C GLN A 282 -5.32 -2.29 -13.39
N PHE A 283 -4.24 -2.94 -13.83
CA PHE A 283 -3.01 -2.22 -14.20
C PHE A 283 -3.15 -1.61 -15.61
N PRO A 284 -2.83 -0.31 -15.82
CA PRO A 284 -2.98 0.34 -17.11
C PRO A 284 -2.08 -0.29 -18.19
N ASN A 285 -2.71 -0.84 -19.24
CA ASN A 285 -2.01 -1.42 -20.38
C ASN A 285 -1.33 -0.38 -21.30
N TYR A 286 -1.52 0.93 -21.06
CA TYR A 286 -0.99 2.01 -21.88
C TYR A 286 -1.00 3.37 -21.16
N GLU A 287 0.11 4.12 -21.21
CA GLU A 287 0.26 5.46 -20.60
C GLU A 287 1.65 6.09 -20.90
N PHE A 288 2.03 7.15 -20.18
CA PHE A 288 3.37 7.74 -20.18
C PHE A 288 4.08 7.42 -18.85
N GLY A 289 5.41 7.28 -18.80
CA GLY A 289 6.08 6.92 -17.54
C GLY A 289 5.67 5.55 -16.95
N ASN A 290 5.17 4.65 -17.79
CA ASN A 290 4.73 3.29 -17.45
C ASN A 290 5.92 2.44 -16.96
N TYR A 291 5.65 1.28 -16.32
CA TYR A 291 6.67 0.38 -15.79
C TYR A 291 7.81 0.06 -16.77
N CYS A 292 7.57 0.06 -18.09
CA CYS A 292 8.59 -0.22 -19.10
C CYS A 292 9.84 0.68 -19.03
N VAL A 293 9.73 1.88 -18.44
CA VAL A 293 10.87 2.80 -18.21
C VAL A 293 11.97 2.16 -17.36
N TYR A 294 11.61 1.23 -16.46
CA TYR A 294 12.47 0.30 -15.70
C TYR A 294 13.78 -0.12 -16.37
N CYS A 295 13.72 -0.87 -17.48
CA CYS A 295 14.90 -1.25 -18.25
C CYS A 295 15.39 -0.09 -19.11
N HIS A 296 14.45 0.64 -19.73
CA HIS A 296 14.74 1.59 -20.79
C HIS A 296 15.50 2.84 -20.32
N ALA A 297 15.41 3.20 -19.05
CA ALA A 297 16.19 4.27 -18.42
C ALA A 297 17.71 4.02 -18.45
N SER A 298 18.14 2.76 -18.56
CA SER A 298 19.57 2.37 -18.64
C SER A 298 20.20 2.53 -20.04
N ALA A 299 19.48 3.05 -21.03
CA ALA A 299 20.04 3.28 -22.37
C ALA A 299 20.96 4.52 -22.42
N GLN A 300 21.99 4.48 -23.27
CA GLN A 300 22.92 5.61 -23.52
C GLN A 300 22.22 6.91 -23.93
N GLY A 301 21.07 6.79 -24.60
CA GLY A 301 20.25 7.92 -25.02
C GLY A 301 18.84 7.50 -25.43
N GLN A 302 17.95 8.50 -25.46
CA GLN A 302 16.55 8.39 -25.92
C GLN A 302 15.71 7.26 -25.30
N SER A 303 16.10 6.71 -24.14
CA SER A 303 15.45 5.58 -23.47
C SER A 303 15.19 4.38 -24.39
N THR A 304 16.12 4.06 -25.29
CA THR A 304 15.93 2.97 -26.27
C THR A 304 17.23 2.23 -26.60
N PHE A 305 17.15 0.90 -26.71
CA PHE A 305 18.25 -0.01 -27.09
C PHE A 305 18.26 -0.30 -28.61
N SER A 306 17.68 0.59 -29.43
CA SER A 306 17.58 0.39 -30.88
C SER A 306 18.95 0.44 -31.57
N SER A 307 19.20 -0.52 -32.48
CA SER A 307 20.48 -0.73 -33.17
C SER A 307 20.28 -1.23 -34.60
N PHE A 308 21.26 -1.02 -35.48
CA PHE A 308 21.28 -1.66 -36.80
C PHE A 308 21.67 -3.14 -36.76
N THR A 309 22.31 -3.58 -35.68
CA THR A 309 22.74 -4.96 -35.42
C THR A 309 21.68 -5.99 -35.80
N ASN A 310 20.44 -5.76 -35.38
CA ASN A 310 19.31 -6.68 -35.58
C ASN A 310 18.69 -6.58 -37.00
N LEU A 311 18.77 -5.43 -37.66
CA LEU A 311 18.40 -5.26 -39.08
C LEU A 311 19.41 -5.92 -40.04
N LEU A 312 20.65 -6.16 -39.59
CA LEU A 312 21.75 -6.72 -40.38
C LEU A 312 22.11 -8.17 -40.01
N GLY A 313 21.25 -8.89 -39.28
CA GLY A 313 21.45 -10.31 -38.93
C GLY A 313 22.63 -10.57 -37.97
N GLN A 314 23.06 -9.54 -37.26
CA GLN A 314 24.21 -9.57 -36.34
C GLN A 314 23.77 -9.61 -34.86
N GLU A 315 22.51 -9.95 -34.59
CA GLU A 315 21.89 -9.88 -33.26
C GLU A 315 22.67 -10.64 -32.18
N ILE A 316 22.62 -10.12 -30.94
CA ILE A 316 23.19 -10.75 -29.76
C ILE A 316 22.59 -12.15 -29.60
N LEU A 317 23.44 -13.18 -29.74
CA LEU A 317 23.06 -14.56 -29.44
C LEU A 317 23.28 -14.84 -27.95
N TYR A 318 22.22 -15.27 -27.28
CA TYR A 318 22.28 -15.62 -25.86
C TYR A 318 22.52 -17.12 -25.68
N LYS A 319 23.03 -17.52 -24.53
CA LYS A 319 23.40 -18.91 -24.27
C LYS A 319 22.22 -19.75 -23.80
N TRP A 320 22.23 -21.01 -24.22
CA TRP A 320 21.54 -22.08 -23.52
C TRP A 320 22.29 -22.46 -22.25
N ARG A 321 21.55 -22.91 -21.24
CA ARG A 321 22.12 -23.65 -20.11
C ARG A 321 21.30 -24.93 -19.91
N PRO A 322 21.92 -26.12 -19.79
CA PRO A 322 21.19 -27.31 -19.39
C PRO A 322 20.63 -27.13 -17.97
N GLN A 323 19.40 -27.56 -17.74
CA GLN A 323 18.81 -27.60 -16.40
C GLN A 323 19.63 -28.59 -15.54
N PRO A 324 19.99 -28.26 -14.28
CA PRO A 324 20.85 -29.11 -13.47
C PRO A 324 20.28 -30.54 -13.33
N ALA A 325 21.14 -31.53 -13.52
CA ALA A 325 20.76 -32.94 -13.66
C ALA A 325 20.12 -33.58 -12.41
N SER A 326 20.14 -32.88 -11.29
CA SER A 326 19.33 -33.19 -10.13
C SER A 326 18.69 -31.90 -9.58
N PRO A 327 17.45 -31.95 -9.05
CA PRO A 327 16.97 -30.87 -8.19
C PRO A 327 17.97 -30.61 -7.06
N LYS A 328 18.56 -31.68 -6.52
CA LYS A 328 19.51 -31.70 -5.40
C LYS A 328 20.73 -30.78 -5.57
N ASP A 329 21.13 -30.33 -6.75
CA ASP A 329 22.25 -29.37 -6.90
C ASP A 329 21.80 -27.89 -6.93
N PHE A 330 20.57 -27.62 -7.37
CA PHE A 330 19.90 -26.33 -7.15
C PHE A 330 19.45 -26.19 -5.69
N ASP A 331 18.89 -27.29 -5.20
CA ASP A 331 18.15 -27.47 -3.96
C ASP A 331 19.11 -27.69 -2.78
N ASP A 332 20.32 -28.27 -2.89
CA ASP A 332 21.26 -28.31 -1.75
C ASP A 332 21.92 -26.94 -1.44
N HIS A 333 21.71 -25.90 -2.26
CA HIS A 333 21.94 -24.48 -1.88
C HIS A 333 20.69 -23.81 -1.25
N LEU A 334 19.57 -24.54 -1.15
CA LEU A 334 18.27 -24.11 -0.61
C LEU A 334 17.69 -25.08 0.44
N LYS A 335 18.29 -26.26 0.68
CA LYS A 335 17.75 -27.34 1.54
C LYS A 335 17.86 -27.10 3.03
N GLY A 336 18.49 -26.01 3.44
CA GLY A 336 18.21 -25.43 4.75
C GLY A 336 16.74 -25.02 4.91
N ALA A 337 15.98 -24.84 3.83
CA ALA A 337 14.64 -24.25 3.80
C ALA A 337 13.58 -25.02 2.98
N MET A 338 13.89 -26.19 2.40
CA MET A 338 12.99 -26.88 1.43
C MET A 338 12.45 -28.25 1.88
N ALA A 339 12.42 -28.55 3.19
CA ALA A 339 12.11 -29.88 3.73
C ALA A 339 10.86 -29.99 4.64
N GLN A 340 9.89 -29.07 4.55
CA GLN A 340 8.50 -29.29 5.04
C GLN A 340 7.48 -28.23 4.58
N ALA A 341 7.25 -28.12 3.27
CA ALA A 341 6.06 -27.44 2.74
C ALA A 341 4.96 -28.49 2.42
N PRO A 342 3.70 -28.33 2.87
CA PRO A 342 2.61 -29.21 2.46
C PRO A 342 2.30 -29.01 0.97
N ALA A 343 2.07 -30.10 0.25
CA ALA A 343 1.85 -30.04 -1.19
C ALA A 343 0.55 -29.31 -1.55
N ALA A 344 0.58 -28.49 -2.60
CA ALA A 344 -0.61 -27.87 -3.16
C ALA A 344 -1.66 -28.94 -3.51
N PRO A 345 -2.94 -28.77 -3.13
CA PRO A 345 -3.94 -29.83 -3.21
C PRO A 345 -4.26 -30.21 -4.67
N GLN A 346 -3.85 -31.41 -5.07
CA GLN A 346 -4.16 -31.97 -6.39
C GLN A 346 -5.59 -32.51 -6.48
N ASN A 347 -6.59 -31.62 -6.61
CA ASN A 347 -7.93 -32.00 -7.03
C ASN A 347 -8.20 -31.52 -8.47
N LYS A 348 -8.47 -32.48 -9.37
CA LYS A 348 -8.89 -32.20 -10.76
C LYS A 348 -10.41 -32.10 -10.86
N GLU A 349 -10.97 -31.07 -10.25
CA GLU A 349 -12.31 -30.57 -10.58
C GLU A 349 -12.21 -29.07 -10.91
N GLN A 350 -13.05 -28.57 -11.82
CA GLN A 350 -12.97 -27.19 -12.29
C GLN A 350 -13.70 -26.23 -11.33
N THR A 351 -13.03 -25.89 -10.22
CA THR A 351 -13.38 -24.73 -9.40
C THR A 351 -12.46 -23.56 -9.75
N GLN A 352 -13.02 -22.35 -9.88
CA GLN A 352 -12.23 -21.12 -10.06
C GLN A 352 -11.24 -20.95 -8.91
N MET A 353 -9.99 -20.56 -9.21
CA MET A 353 -8.99 -20.26 -8.18
C MET A 353 -9.28 -18.90 -7.54
N ALA A 354 -10.18 -18.92 -6.55
CA ALA A 354 -10.46 -17.79 -5.68
C ALA A 354 -9.15 -17.19 -5.15
N GLY A 355 -9.07 -15.86 -5.15
CA GLY A 355 -7.88 -15.15 -4.71
C GLY A 355 -7.51 -15.41 -3.23
N PRO A 356 -6.27 -15.07 -2.83
CA PRO A 356 -5.77 -15.33 -1.48
C PRO A 356 -6.33 -14.38 -0.41
N PHE A 357 -7.22 -13.45 -0.77
CA PHE A 357 -7.81 -12.48 0.14
C PHE A 357 -9.14 -12.99 0.71
N PRO A 358 -9.46 -12.70 1.99
CA PRO A 358 -10.76 -13.01 2.55
C PRO A 358 -11.85 -12.23 1.82
N LEU A 359 -12.97 -12.90 1.53
CA LEU A 359 -14.19 -12.22 1.09
C LEU A 359 -14.88 -11.55 2.29
N PRO A 360 -15.65 -10.47 2.07
CA PRO A 360 -16.63 -9.95 3.03
C PRO A 360 -17.60 -11.04 3.51
N ARG A 361 -18.29 -10.77 4.63
CA ARG A 361 -19.36 -11.64 5.15
C ARG A 361 -20.45 -11.83 4.08
N GLU A 362 -20.81 -13.08 3.78
CA GLU A 362 -21.73 -13.37 2.69
C GLU A 362 -23.15 -12.79 2.90
N TRP A 363 -23.76 -12.48 1.76
CA TRP A 363 -25.14 -12.08 1.47
C TRP A 363 -26.16 -12.01 2.62
N GLY A 364 -26.55 -10.77 2.95
CA GLY A 364 -27.87 -10.44 3.51
C GLY A 364 -27.82 -9.69 4.83
N ASP A 365 -26.99 -10.14 5.77
CA ASP A 365 -26.94 -9.60 7.13
C ASP A 365 -25.52 -9.22 7.58
N PRO A 366 -25.35 -8.04 8.20
CA PRO A 366 -24.09 -7.64 8.82
C PRO A 366 -23.81 -8.46 10.09
N LEU A 367 -22.68 -8.18 10.73
CA LEU A 367 -22.28 -8.73 12.04
C LEU A 367 -23.46 -8.77 13.04
N PRO A 368 -23.63 -9.85 13.82
CA PRO A 368 -24.73 -10.00 14.76
C PRO A 368 -24.89 -8.79 15.70
N GLY A 369 -26.07 -8.17 15.67
CA GLY A 369 -26.40 -6.97 16.45
C GLY A 369 -26.08 -5.63 15.77
N PHE A 370 -25.35 -5.59 14.65
CA PHE A 370 -24.90 -4.32 14.04
C PHE A 370 -26.06 -3.35 13.72
N ARG A 371 -27.11 -3.79 13.03
CA ARG A 371 -28.31 -2.95 12.75
C ARG A 371 -29.10 -2.56 14.01
N GLN A 372 -28.90 -3.23 15.15
CA GLN A 372 -29.58 -2.95 16.42
C GLN A 372 -28.81 -1.92 17.25
N THR A 373 -27.48 -1.93 17.16
CA THR A 373 -26.58 -0.95 17.80
C THR A 373 -26.43 0.31 16.97
N PHE A 374 -26.51 0.20 15.64
CA PHE A 374 -26.42 1.28 14.67
C PHE A 374 -27.69 1.37 13.78
N PRO A 375 -28.86 1.71 14.36
CA PRO A 375 -30.12 1.84 13.62
C PRO A 375 -30.24 3.15 12.82
N GLU A 376 -29.31 4.10 12.98
CA GLU A 376 -29.39 5.45 12.39
C GLU A 376 -29.23 5.46 10.86
N LEU A 377 -28.50 4.48 10.32
CA LEU A 377 -28.30 4.25 8.90
C LEU A 377 -28.70 2.81 8.55
N ASN A 378 -29.20 2.60 7.33
CA ASN A 378 -29.34 1.28 6.70
C ASN A 378 -29.39 1.48 5.17
N PRO A 379 -28.28 1.91 4.55
CA PRO A 379 -28.24 2.28 3.13
C PRO A 379 -28.38 1.04 2.23
N PRO A 380 -29.10 1.12 1.10
CA PRO A 380 -29.08 0.07 0.08
C PRO A 380 -27.68 0.00 -0.57
N PHE A 381 -27.28 -1.17 -1.06
CA PHE A 381 -25.93 -1.31 -1.65
C PHE A 381 -25.71 -0.43 -2.89
N GLU A 382 -26.77 -0.02 -3.59
CA GLU A 382 -26.68 0.94 -4.69
C GLU A 382 -26.12 2.30 -4.23
N GLU A 383 -26.51 2.77 -3.04
CA GLU A 383 -25.97 3.98 -2.43
C GLU A 383 -24.50 3.76 -2.03
N VAL A 384 -24.19 2.61 -1.41
CA VAL A 384 -22.82 2.21 -1.06
C VAL A 384 -21.92 2.17 -2.30
N TRP A 385 -22.38 1.58 -3.40
CA TRP A 385 -21.64 1.51 -4.66
C TRP A 385 -21.40 2.90 -5.27
N ALA A 386 -22.34 3.83 -5.11
CA ALA A 386 -22.15 5.23 -5.53
C ALA A 386 -21.08 5.98 -4.71
N THR A 387 -20.73 5.52 -3.50
CA THR A 387 -19.67 6.14 -2.69
C THR A 387 -18.25 5.86 -3.20
N ARG A 388 -18.06 4.85 -4.07
CA ARG A 388 -16.73 4.31 -4.43
C ARG A 388 -15.71 5.35 -4.90
N LEU A 389 -14.45 5.12 -4.55
CA LEU A 389 -13.30 5.90 -5.01
C LEU A 389 -12.93 5.53 -6.46
N PRO A 390 -12.30 6.43 -7.23
CA PRO A 390 -11.64 6.08 -8.48
C PRO A 390 -10.58 5.00 -8.28
N ALA A 391 -10.45 4.12 -9.27
CA ALA A 391 -9.39 3.13 -9.37
C ALA A 391 -8.00 3.77 -9.38
N GLN A 392 -7.05 3.12 -8.70
CA GLN A 392 -5.62 3.41 -8.74
C GLN A 392 -5.05 3.37 -10.17
N THR A 393 -5.70 2.66 -11.11
CA THR A 393 -5.47 2.71 -12.57
C THR A 393 -5.50 4.14 -13.16
N TYR A 394 -6.11 5.09 -12.45
CA TYR A 394 -6.25 6.49 -12.88
C TYR A 394 -5.51 7.48 -11.95
N ASP A 395 -4.72 6.98 -10.99
CA ASP A 395 -3.90 7.80 -10.08
C ASP A 395 -2.51 8.00 -10.69
N HIS A 396 -2.45 8.85 -11.71
CA HIS A 396 -1.31 8.93 -12.62
C HIS A 396 -0.84 10.38 -12.81
N ALA A 397 0.24 10.76 -12.12
CA ALA A 397 0.84 12.09 -12.13
C ALA A 397 2.31 12.01 -12.56
N VAL A 398 2.51 11.98 -13.88
CA VAL A 398 3.79 11.77 -14.56
C VAL A 398 4.75 12.95 -14.39
N SER A 399 6.05 12.66 -14.30
CA SER A 399 7.07 13.71 -14.35
C SER A 399 7.09 14.38 -15.72
N ARG A 400 7.04 15.71 -15.74
CA ARG A 400 7.31 16.54 -16.93
C ARG A 400 8.47 17.51 -16.67
N LEU A 401 9.33 17.16 -15.72
CA LEU A 401 10.59 17.85 -15.51
C LEU A 401 11.46 17.73 -16.77
N GLY A 402 12.19 18.80 -17.11
CA GLY A 402 12.94 18.90 -18.37
C GLY A 402 12.09 19.11 -19.64
N VAL A 403 10.77 18.95 -19.59
CA VAL A 403 9.89 19.17 -20.75
C VAL A 403 9.87 20.66 -21.13
N LYS A 404 10.09 20.95 -22.41
CA LYS A 404 10.24 22.31 -22.92
C LYS A 404 9.00 23.17 -22.65
N GLY A 405 9.18 24.23 -21.86
CA GLY A 405 8.12 25.19 -21.52
C GLY A 405 7.24 24.80 -20.33
N VAL A 406 7.50 23.66 -19.69
CA VAL A 406 6.84 23.26 -18.43
C VAL A 406 7.65 23.79 -17.24
N PRO A 407 7.07 24.61 -16.33
CA PRO A 407 7.74 25.02 -15.11
C PRO A 407 7.96 23.82 -14.16
N PRO A 408 9.19 23.56 -13.67
CA PRO A 408 9.47 22.41 -12.79
C PRO A 408 8.56 22.31 -11.56
N ARG A 409 8.15 23.46 -11.00
CA ARG A 409 7.30 23.52 -9.80
C ARG A 409 5.90 22.91 -10.01
N GLU A 410 5.38 22.89 -11.24
CA GLU A 410 4.10 22.24 -11.58
C GLU A 410 4.15 20.70 -11.48
N HIS A 411 5.36 20.14 -11.34
CA HIS A 411 5.63 18.71 -11.19
C HIS A 411 6.55 18.46 -9.96
N GLN A 412 6.25 19.14 -8.85
CA GLN A 412 6.91 18.97 -7.55
C GLN A 412 6.53 17.65 -6.85
N PHE A 413 5.39 17.05 -7.19
CA PHE A 413 4.97 15.75 -6.65
C PHE A 413 4.50 14.81 -7.76
N LEU A 414 4.86 13.54 -7.60
CA LEU A 414 4.53 12.42 -8.49
C LEU A 414 3.81 11.32 -7.70
N THR A 415 3.02 10.54 -8.40
CA THR A 415 2.39 9.30 -7.88
C THR A 415 3.38 8.14 -7.80
N SER A 416 3.09 7.18 -6.94
CA SER A 416 3.97 6.04 -6.62
C SER A 416 4.25 5.10 -7.80
N ASP A 417 3.35 5.05 -8.79
CA ASP A 417 3.52 4.30 -10.05
C ASP A 417 4.78 4.72 -10.83
N GLN A 418 5.13 6.01 -10.78
CA GLN A 418 6.36 6.56 -11.38
C GLN A 418 7.64 6.04 -10.71
N CYS A 419 7.53 5.47 -9.51
CA CYS A 419 8.61 4.79 -8.79
C CYS A 419 8.49 3.26 -8.86
N GLN A 420 7.26 2.73 -8.90
CA GLN A 420 6.93 1.30 -8.85
C GLN A 420 7.81 0.47 -9.78
N GLY A 421 7.92 0.88 -11.05
CA GLY A 421 8.69 0.12 -12.06
C GLY A 421 10.13 -0.22 -11.65
N CYS A 422 10.80 0.61 -10.85
CA CYS A 422 12.15 0.35 -10.34
C CYS A 422 12.17 -0.11 -8.87
N HIS A 423 11.14 0.21 -8.08
CA HIS A 423 11.06 0.02 -6.63
C HIS A 423 10.02 -1.03 -6.19
N GLU A 424 9.74 -2.00 -7.05
CA GLU A 424 8.92 -3.20 -6.81
C GLU A 424 9.81 -4.46 -6.89
N ALA A 425 9.39 -5.60 -6.31
CA ALA A 425 10.01 -6.90 -6.60
C ALA A 425 9.77 -7.40 -8.05
N GLY A 426 9.06 -6.61 -8.84
CA GLY A 426 8.64 -6.81 -10.23
C GLY A 426 9.76 -6.91 -11.27
N GLY A 427 10.76 -7.78 -11.06
CA GLY A 427 11.71 -8.13 -12.10
C GLY A 427 11.03 -8.97 -13.18
N SER A 428 10.90 -8.44 -14.40
CA SER A 428 10.16 -9.07 -15.51
C SER A 428 10.88 -10.29 -16.14
N GLY A 429 11.09 -11.34 -15.34
CA GLY A 429 11.48 -12.69 -15.78
C GLY A 429 12.97 -13.08 -15.67
N GLN A 430 13.84 -12.26 -15.08
CA GLN A 430 15.27 -12.27 -15.48
C GLN A 430 16.30 -12.70 -14.43
N LEU A 431 16.34 -12.09 -13.25
CA LEU A 431 17.35 -12.39 -12.25
C LEU A 431 16.99 -13.67 -11.47
N LYS A 432 18.00 -14.39 -10.96
CA LYS A 432 17.79 -15.59 -10.11
C LYS A 432 16.93 -15.27 -8.88
N LEU A 433 17.11 -14.06 -8.33
CA LEU A 433 16.15 -13.32 -7.52
C LEU A 433 16.29 -11.84 -7.91
N PRO A 434 15.19 -11.08 -8.11
CA PRO A 434 15.27 -9.62 -8.18
C PRO A 434 15.65 -9.03 -6.81
N TYR A 435 16.05 -7.76 -6.80
CA TYR A 435 16.30 -7.05 -5.53
C TYR A 435 15.03 -6.89 -4.71
N MET A 436 15.22 -6.71 -3.40
CA MET A 436 14.19 -6.47 -2.38
C MET A 436 13.25 -7.66 -2.08
N VAL A 437 13.50 -8.83 -2.66
CA VAL A 437 12.81 -10.09 -2.31
C VAL A 437 13.48 -10.82 -1.14
N ARG A 438 12.67 -11.49 -0.31
CA ARG A 438 13.12 -12.54 0.62
C ARG A 438 12.41 -13.86 0.33
N GLU A 439 13.17 -14.94 0.18
CA GLU A 439 12.66 -16.31 0.14
C GLU A 439 12.38 -16.80 1.57
N VAL A 440 11.13 -17.15 1.87
CA VAL A 440 10.72 -17.74 3.15
C VAL A 440 9.81 -18.93 2.88
N ASN A 441 10.17 -20.12 3.37
CA ASN A 441 9.38 -21.36 3.21
C ASN A 441 8.92 -21.62 1.75
N GLN A 442 9.85 -21.50 0.79
CA GLN A 442 9.59 -21.65 -0.66
C GLN A 442 8.66 -20.59 -1.27
N THR A 443 8.39 -19.49 -0.55
CA THR A 443 7.57 -18.37 -1.00
C THR A 443 8.43 -17.12 -1.13
N GLN A 444 8.37 -16.47 -2.30
CA GLN A 444 8.97 -15.16 -2.49
C GLN A 444 8.09 -14.10 -1.82
N VAL A 445 8.67 -13.37 -0.87
CA VAL A 445 8.04 -12.24 -0.20
C VAL A 445 8.60 -10.97 -0.82
N ASP A 446 7.72 -10.13 -1.38
CA ASP A 446 8.06 -8.77 -1.76
C ASP A 446 8.21 -7.92 -0.48
N LEU A 447 9.36 -7.28 -0.36
CA LEU A 447 9.72 -6.33 0.71
C LEU A 447 10.33 -5.05 0.11
N SER A 448 9.93 -4.68 -1.12
CA SER A 448 10.34 -3.42 -1.75
C SER A 448 9.73 -2.20 -1.07
N GLU A 449 10.26 -1.01 -1.39
CA GLU A 449 9.73 0.22 -0.84
C GLU A 449 8.27 0.41 -1.27
N TRP A 450 7.97 0.26 -2.57
CA TRP A 450 6.62 0.42 -3.09
C TRP A 450 5.63 -0.60 -2.51
N ALA A 451 6.04 -1.88 -2.42
CA ALA A 451 5.17 -2.95 -1.95
C ALA A 451 4.76 -2.78 -0.49
N GLU A 452 5.72 -2.56 0.40
CA GLU A 452 5.42 -2.39 1.83
C GLU A 452 4.69 -1.07 2.10
N TRP A 453 5.13 0.02 1.45
CA TRP A 453 4.50 1.34 1.59
C TRP A 453 3.05 1.35 1.09
N SER A 454 2.74 0.73 -0.05
CA SER A 454 1.41 0.80 -0.66
C SER A 454 0.36 0.03 0.14
N ALA A 455 0.77 -1.01 0.88
CA ALA A 455 -0.07 -1.73 1.83
C ALA A 455 -0.13 -1.08 3.23
N SER A 456 0.77 -0.13 3.52
CA SER A 456 0.87 0.56 4.81
C SER A 456 -0.19 1.65 5.00
N PRO A 457 -0.44 2.11 6.24
CA PRO A 457 -1.29 3.27 6.50
C PRO A 457 -0.84 4.58 5.82
N MET A 458 0.40 4.66 5.33
CA MET A 458 0.93 5.85 4.65
C MET A 458 0.50 5.90 3.18
N GLY A 459 0.67 4.81 2.42
CA GLY A 459 0.13 4.72 1.05
C GLY A 459 -1.39 4.66 1.02
N LEU A 460 -2.01 4.06 2.02
CA LEU A 460 -3.47 4.01 2.16
C LEU A 460 -4.10 5.30 2.73
N ALA A 461 -3.32 6.30 3.15
CA ALA A 461 -3.81 7.50 3.84
C ALA A 461 -4.86 8.28 3.03
N GLY A 462 -4.68 8.34 1.70
CA GLY A 462 -5.57 9.02 0.74
C GLY A 462 -6.84 8.25 0.39
N ARG A 463 -7.00 7.05 0.96
CA ARG A 463 -8.11 6.11 0.71
C ARG A 463 -8.71 5.52 1.99
N ASP A 464 -8.21 5.89 3.17
CA ASP A 464 -8.66 5.36 4.47
C ASP A 464 -10.11 5.80 4.77
N PRO A 465 -11.09 4.86 4.81
CA PRO A 465 -12.48 5.19 5.08
C PRO A 465 -12.72 5.68 6.50
N ILE A 466 -11.84 5.33 7.46
CA ILE A 466 -11.89 5.85 8.83
C ILE A 466 -11.59 7.36 8.80
N PHE A 467 -10.49 7.77 8.13
CA PHE A 467 -10.15 9.17 7.90
C PHE A 467 -11.26 9.94 7.16
N HIS A 468 -11.75 9.41 6.03
CA HIS A 468 -12.82 10.07 5.27
C HIS A 468 -14.10 10.26 6.10
N SER A 469 -14.41 9.32 7.02
CA SER A 469 -15.55 9.43 7.95
C SER A 469 -15.34 10.45 9.07
N GLN A 470 -14.10 10.61 9.57
CA GLN A 470 -13.73 11.69 10.51
C GLN A 470 -13.92 13.04 9.83
N LEU A 471 -13.38 13.22 8.63
CA LEU A 471 -13.49 14.48 7.89
C LEU A 471 -14.96 14.79 7.54
N GLU A 472 -15.78 13.78 7.22
CA GLU A 472 -17.23 13.97 7.05
C GLU A 472 -17.94 14.36 8.37
N LEU A 473 -17.50 13.88 9.54
CA LEU A 473 -18.00 14.34 10.84
C LEU A 473 -17.68 15.82 11.09
N GLU A 474 -16.41 16.23 10.94
CA GLU A 474 -16.02 17.66 11.16
C GLU A 474 -16.78 18.59 10.20
N ARG A 475 -16.92 18.18 8.92
CA ARG A 475 -17.73 18.89 7.92
C ARG A 475 -19.20 19.00 8.32
N ASN A 476 -19.78 17.95 8.89
CA ASN A 476 -21.18 17.93 9.33
C ASN A 476 -21.41 18.80 10.57
N ILE A 477 -20.47 18.82 11.52
CA ILE A 477 -20.49 19.75 12.67
C ILE A 477 -20.40 21.19 12.14
N ALA A 478 -19.40 21.49 11.31
CA ALA A 478 -19.21 22.82 10.75
C ALA A 478 -20.40 23.32 9.89
N THR A 479 -21.12 22.41 9.24
CA THR A 479 -22.36 22.73 8.49
C THR A 479 -23.54 23.02 9.41
N GLY A 480 -23.61 22.40 10.59
CA GLY A 480 -24.65 22.64 11.60
C GLY A 480 -24.43 23.92 12.42
N GLU A 481 -23.21 24.45 12.47
CA GLU A 481 -22.83 25.58 13.32
C GLU A 481 -22.59 26.89 12.53
N PRO A 482 -23.40 27.94 12.75
CA PRO A 482 -23.29 29.20 11.99
C PRO A 482 -21.93 29.90 12.06
N GLY A 483 -21.14 29.69 13.12
CA GLY A 483 -19.79 30.25 13.24
C GLY A 483 -18.71 29.47 12.47
N LEU A 484 -18.98 28.24 12.05
CA LEU A 484 -18.03 27.36 11.36
C LEU A 484 -18.36 27.14 9.87
N ALA A 485 -19.58 27.47 9.43
CA ALA A 485 -20.05 27.20 8.06
C ALA A 485 -19.15 27.78 6.94
N SER A 486 -18.36 28.82 7.23
CA SER A 486 -17.43 29.47 6.27
C SER A 486 -16.03 28.88 6.23
N ILE A 487 -15.65 27.98 7.15
CA ILE A 487 -14.30 27.41 7.25
C ILE A 487 -14.20 25.95 6.79
N LYS A 488 -15.28 25.37 6.24
CA LYS A 488 -15.32 23.96 5.80
C LYS A 488 -14.14 23.58 4.91
N ASP A 489 -13.81 24.41 3.92
CA ASP A 489 -12.70 24.16 3.00
C ASP A 489 -11.33 24.34 3.67
N CYS A 490 -11.25 25.10 4.77
CA CYS A 490 -10.05 25.15 5.62
C CYS A 490 -9.86 23.84 6.39
N ILE A 491 -10.94 23.22 6.86
CA ILE A 491 -10.90 21.90 7.53
C ILE A 491 -10.41 20.85 6.53
N ASP A 492 -11.04 20.75 5.36
CA ASP A 492 -10.61 19.84 4.29
C ASP A 492 -9.13 20.04 3.94
N ASN A 493 -8.71 21.28 3.63
CA ASN A 493 -7.35 21.59 3.22
C ASN A 493 -6.31 21.29 4.32
N THR A 494 -6.68 21.40 5.60
CA THR A 494 -5.77 21.13 6.72
C THR A 494 -5.68 19.63 7.04
N CYS A 495 -6.79 18.90 7.01
CA CYS A 495 -6.77 17.45 7.17
C CYS A 495 -6.05 16.75 5.99
N LEU A 496 -6.26 17.24 4.76
CA LEU A 496 -5.60 16.74 3.56
C LEU A 496 -4.12 17.18 3.45
N HIS A 497 -3.67 18.12 4.29
CA HIS A 497 -2.25 18.51 4.41
C HIS A 497 -1.35 17.34 4.80
N CYS A 498 -1.91 16.38 5.56
CA CYS A 498 -1.25 15.13 5.93
C CYS A 498 -1.78 13.93 5.12
N HIS A 499 -3.10 13.74 5.02
CA HIS A 499 -3.67 12.51 4.45
C HIS A 499 -3.74 12.46 2.91
N GLY A 500 -3.84 13.62 2.24
CA GLY A 500 -3.84 13.75 0.78
C GLY A 500 -2.71 14.65 0.30
N ALA A 501 -1.58 14.62 1.03
CA ALA A 501 -0.57 15.66 1.06
C ALA A 501 -0.04 16.13 -0.31
N PRO A 502 0.30 15.25 -1.30
CA PRO A 502 0.91 15.69 -2.54
C PRO A 502 -0.13 16.33 -3.47
N GLY A 503 -1.37 15.84 -3.46
CA GLY A 503 -2.47 16.47 -4.21
C GLY A 503 -2.83 17.84 -3.65
N ALA A 504 -2.95 17.94 -2.33
CA ALA A 504 -3.23 19.20 -1.64
C ALA A 504 -2.11 20.25 -1.81
N ARG A 505 -0.84 19.83 -1.74
CA ARG A 505 0.31 20.73 -1.90
C ARG A 505 0.56 21.11 -3.37
N GLN A 506 0.45 20.17 -4.32
CA GLN A 506 0.56 20.50 -5.75
C GLN A 506 -0.57 21.43 -6.19
N TYR A 507 -1.81 21.26 -5.68
CA TYR A 507 -2.89 22.20 -5.96
C TYR A 507 -2.59 23.60 -5.43
N ASN A 508 -2.05 23.72 -4.20
CA ASN A 508 -1.63 25.00 -3.64
C ASN A 508 -0.47 25.66 -4.40
N ILE A 509 0.42 24.87 -5.02
CA ILE A 509 1.49 25.35 -5.90
C ILE A 509 0.91 25.89 -7.22
N ASP A 510 0.15 25.07 -7.94
CA ASP A 510 -0.40 25.38 -9.27
C ASP A 510 -1.47 26.51 -9.20
N THR A 511 -1.90 26.87 -7.99
CA THR A 511 -2.83 27.96 -7.69
C THR A 511 -2.26 29.05 -6.78
N GLU A 512 -0.92 29.15 -6.64
CA GLU A 512 -0.28 30.15 -5.77
C GLU A 512 -0.84 31.57 -5.99
N GLY A 513 -1.11 32.27 -4.88
CA GLY A 513 -1.69 33.61 -4.89
C GLY A 513 -3.22 33.65 -5.06
N LYS A 514 -3.87 32.54 -5.47
CA LYS A 514 -5.33 32.42 -5.64
C LYS A 514 -6.07 32.03 -4.34
N GLY A 515 -5.39 32.10 -3.19
CA GLY A 515 -5.97 31.78 -1.88
C GLY A 515 -7.07 32.74 -1.43
N PRO A 516 -7.92 32.32 -0.47
CA PRO A 516 -9.14 33.04 -0.11
C PRO A 516 -8.89 34.45 0.42
N ALA A 517 -9.81 35.37 0.07
CA ALA A 517 -9.85 36.72 0.61
C ALA A 517 -10.17 36.71 2.12
N GLY A 518 -9.61 37.65 2.87
CA GLY A 518 -9.83 37.78 4.32
C GLY A 518 -9.11 36.76 5.21
N ASP A 519 -8.45 35.75 4.62
CA ASP A 519 -7.75 34.66 5.33
C ASP A 519 -8.59 33.89 6.37
N PRO A 520 -9.71 33.24 5.96
CA PRO A 520 -10.57 32.46 6.85
C PRO A 520 -9.85 31.28 7.52
N CYS A 521 -8.72 30.82 6.97
CA CYS A 521 -7.97 29.68 7.49
C CYS A 521 -6.86 30.06 8.48
N ALA A 522 -6.80 31.31 8.94
CA ALA A 522 -5.79 31.81 9.88
C ALA A 522 -5.77 31.10 11.26
N ALA A 523 -6.81 30.33 11.59
CA ALA A 523 -6.85 29.48 12.79
C ALA A 523 -6.23 28.08 12.58
N PHE A 524 -5.97 27.67 11.34
CA PHE A 524 -5.52 26.32 10.96
C PHE A 524 -4.13 26.31 10.30
N LEU A 525 -3.87 27.30 9.45
CA LEU A 525 -2.63 27.40 8.66
C LEU A 525 -1.68 28.45 9.28
N PRO A 526 -0.35 28.36 9.04
CA PRO A 526 0.62 29.36 9.50
C PRO A 526 0.27 30.80 9.09
N PRO A 527 0.91 31.83 9.68
CA PRO A 527 0.73 33.21 9.24
C PRO A 527 0.89 33.35 7.72
N LYS A 528 0.03 34.14 7.07
CA LYS A 528 -0.05 34.20 5.59
C LYS A 528 1.28 34.55 4.91
N ALA A 529 2.18 35.27 5.58
CA ALA A 529 3.53 35.58 5.10
C ALA A 529 4.48 34.36 5.03
N GLU A 530 4.24 33.31 5.83
CA GLU A 530 5.09 32.13 5.92
C GLU A 530 4.64 30.99 4.98
N ARG A 531 3.37 31.00 4.55
CA ARG A 531 2.76 29.92 3.73
C ARG A 531 3.41 29.71 2.35
N ALA A 532 4.13 30.70 1.84
CA ALA A 532 4.92 30.53 0.61
C ALA A 532 6.03 29.49 0.81
N GLU A 533 6.67 29.44 2.00
CA GLU A 533 7.73 28.47 2.29
C GLU A 533 7.20 27.04 2.45
N THR A 534 5.96 26.88 2.90
CA THR A 534 5.32 25.57 3.05
C THR A 534 4.60 25.10 1.78
N ASN A 535 4.59 25.92 0.72
CA ASN A 535 3.79 25.71 -0.49
C ASN A 535 2.27 25.60 -0.21
N TYR A 536 1.73 26.42 0.71
CA TYR A 536 0.30 26.50 1.07
C TYR A 536 -0.27 27.93 0.90
N ALA A 537 0.20 28.63 -0.15
CA ALA A 537 -0.21 30.00 -0.48
C ALA A 537 -1.22 30.07 -1.65
N GLY A 538 -1.82 28.93 -2.04
CA GLY A 538 -2.76 28.83 -3.16
C GLY A 538 -4.22 28.76 -2.74
N ALA A 539 -5.06 28.25 -3.65
CA ALA A 539 -6.46 27.95 -3.40
C ALA A 539 -6.60 26.68 -2.51
N LEU A 540 -7.71 26.60 -1.79
CA LEU A 540 -7.97 25.50 -0.85
C LEU A 540 -8.29 24.20 -1.60
N PHE A 541 -7.60 23.12 -1.22
CA PHE A 541 -7.86 21.78 -1.71
C PHE A 541 -8.96 21.11 -0.86
N THR A 542 -9.99 20.55 -1.50
CA THR A 542 -11.18 20.02 -0.80
C THR A 542 -11.33 18.51 -0.97
N GLN A 543 -12.10 17.87 -0.09
CA GLN A 543 -12.36 16.42 -0.14
C GLN A 543 -13.04 16.01 -1.46
N GLU A 544 -13.79 16.91 -2.10
CA GLU A 544 -14.37 16.65 -3.43
C GLU A 544 -13.32 16.46 -4.53
N MET A 545 -12.15 17.11 -4.41
CA MET A 545 -11.07 16.95 -5.37
C MET A 545 -10.40 15.57 -5.25
N VAL A 546 -10.29 15.02 -4.03
CA VAL A 546 -9.87 13.62 -3.79
C VAL A 546 -10.82 12.63 -4.45
N PHE A 547 -12.12 12.91 -4.41
CA PHE A 547 -13.15 12.09 -5.05
C PHE A 547 -13.38 12.42 -6.55
N ALA A 548 -12.61 13.31 -7.17
CA ALA A 548 -12.84 13.75 -8.56
C ALA A 548 -12.60 12.63 -9.59
N TRP A 549 -13.51 12.50 -10.55
CA TRP A 549 -13.46 11.51 -11.64
C TRP A 549 -12.93 12.16 -12.94
N ARG A 550 -12.16 11.41 -13.75
CA ARG A 550 -11.46 11.95 -14.94
C ARG A 550 -12.37 12.42 -16.08
N ASP A 551 -13.60 11.93 -16.09
CA ASP A 551 -14.69 12.24 -17.02
C ASP A 551 -15.58 13.39 -16.56
N GLU A 552 -15.80 13.55 -15.24
CA GLU A 552 -16.67 14.59 -14.67
C GLU A 552 -15.95 15.89 -14.28
N ARG A 553 -14.71 15.79 -13.76
CA ARG A 553 -13.89 16.92 -13.27
C ARG A 553 -12.42 16.71 -13.67
N PRO A 554 -12.10 16.68 -14.98
CA PRO A 554 -10.74 16.43 -15.49
C PRO A 554 -9.70 17.41 -14.92
N GLU A 555 -10.08 18.67 -14.67
CA GLU A 555 -9.26 19.71 -14.09
C GLU A 555 -8.79 19.41 -12.65
N HIS A 556 -9.53 18.57 -11.92
CA HIS A 556 -9.17 18.12 -10.57
C HIS A 556 -8.51 16.74 -10.53
N ALA A 557 -8.56 15.96 -11.61
CA ALA A 557 -8.14 14.56 -11.64
C ALA A 557 -6.64 14.36 -11.29
N LYS A 558 -5.73 15.24 -11.73
CA LYS A 558 -4.30 15.24 -11.34
C LYS A 558 -4.13 15.25 -9.82
N TYR A 559 -4.73 16.23 -9.17
CA TYR A 559 -4.62 16.46 -7.73
C TYR A 559 -5.38 15.40 -6.93
N GLY A 560 -6.51 14.91 -7.46
CA GLY A 560 -7.23 13.77 -6.90
C GLY A 560 -6.41 12.49 -6.92
N GLY A 561 -5.72 12.19 -8.03
CA GLY A 561 -4.82 11.04 -8.14
C GLY A 561 -3.67 11.10 -7.14
N LEU A 562 -2.94 12.22 -7.12
CA LEU A 562 -1.91 12.47 -6.10
C LEU A 562 -2.46 12.33 -4.68
N ALA A 563 -3.63 12.90 -4.36
CA ALA A 563 -4.20 12.81 -3.01
C ALA A 563 -4.62 11.39 -2.63
N ARG A 564 -5.05 10.54 -3.57
CA ARG A 564 -5.42 9.14 -3.35
C ARG A 564 -4.22 8.20 -3.24
N ASP A 565 -3.07 8.60 -3.77
CA ASP A 565 -1.76 7.98 -3.55
C ASP A 565 -1.19 8.28 -2.14
N GLY A 566 -1.92 9.03 -1.31
CA GLY A 566 -1.66 9.17 0.12
C GLY A 566 -0.39 9.95 0.47
N VAL A 567 0.37 9.45 1.45
CA VAL A 567 1.70 9.99 1.81
C VAL A 567 2.73 9.35 0.87
N SER A 568 2.73 9.77 -0.39
CA SER A 568 3.53 9.17 -1.46
C SER A 568 5.04 9.24 -1.24
N CYS A 569 5.80 8.45 -1.99
CA CYS A 569 7.26 8.47 -1.97
C CYS A 569 7.80 9.90 -2.14
N THR A 570 7.21 10.70 -3.04
CA THR A 570 7.61 12.08 -3.27
C THR A 570 7.26 13.04 -2.13
N ILE A 571 6.38 12.68 -1.18
CA ILE A 571 6.24 13.42 0.08
C ILE A 571 7.48 13.24 0.94
N CYS A 572 7.76 12.01 1.39
CA CYS A 572 8.84 11.76 2.35
C CYS A 572 10.20 12.17 1.77
N HIS A 573 10.45 11.85 0.50
CA HIS A 573 11.74 12.11 -0.15
C HIS A 573 11.92 13.56 -0.66
N HIS A 574 10.91 14.44 -0.67
CA HIS A 574 11.13 15.88 -0.89
C HIS A 574 11.29 16.69 0.40
N ILE A 575 11.06 16.14 1.60
CA ILE A 575 11.23 16.90 2.87
C ILE A 575 12.69 17.37 3.00
N ALA A 576 12.89 18.68 3.03
CA ALA A 576 14.20 19.31 3.17
C ALA A 576 14.68 19.30 4.64
N ASP A 577 15.97 19.49 4.85
CA ASP A 577 16.59 19.63 6.18
C ASP A 577 16.32 21.00 6.87
N LYS A 578 15.47 21.84 6.28
CA LYS A 578 15.11 23.18 6.80
C LYS A 578 14.04 23.11 7.90
N ASP A 579 14.25 23.90 8.96
CA ASP A 579 13.41 24.05 10.15
C ASP A 579 13.22 22.75 10.99
N LEU A 580 13.94 21.66 10.69
CA LEU A 580 13.86 20.39 11.43
C LEU A 580 14.72 20.35 12.73
N ASP A 581 15.41 21.42 13.10
CA ASP A 581 16.17 21.46 14.36
C ASP A 581 15.27 21.73 15.59
N PRO A 582 15.68 21.35 16.82
CA PRO A 582 14.84 21.46 18.02
C PRO A 582 14.27 22.86 18.34
N LYS A 583 14.84 23.95 17.80
CA LYS A 583 14.33 25.32 18.02
C LYS A 583 13.23 25.69 17.02
N ASN A 584 13.29 25.13 15.81
CA ASN A 584 12.41 25.47 14.71
C ASN A 584 11.33 24.41 14.42
N LEU A 585 11.51 23.17 14.86
CA LEU A 585 10.66 22.02 14.50
C LEU A 585 9.15 22.25 14.67
N SER A 586 8.72 23.03 15.66
CA SER A 586 7.28 23.34 15.84
C SER A 586 6.65 24.11 14.67
N LYS A 587 7.45 24.73 13.80
CA LYS A 587 6.99 25.39 12.55
C LYS A 587 6.65 24.40 11.44
N THR A 588 6.98 23.12 11.64
CA THR A 588 6.76 22.03 10.67
C THR A 588 5.64 21.08 11.06
N PHE A 589 5.13 21.18 12.29
CA PHE A 589 3.96 20.45 12.80
C PHE A 589 2.70 20.72 11.96
N THR A 590 1.71 19.82 12.03
CA THR A 590 0.51 19.84 11.16
C THR A 590 0.89 19.91 9.66
N GLY A 591 1.90 19.14 9.23
CA GLY A 591 2.29 19.03 7.81
C GLY A 591 3.04 20.24 7.23
N ASN A 592 3.42 21.23 8.04
CA ASN A 592 4.08 22.48 7.62
C ASN A 592 5.59 22.33 7.31
N TYR A 593 6.05 21.13 6.97
CA TYR A 593 7.42 20.89 6.51
C TYR A 593 7.77 21.70 5.26
N ARG A 594 9.07 21.92 5.09
CA ARG A 594 9.67 22.56 3.91
C ARG A 594 10.11 21.49 2.92
N VAL A 595 10.09 21.79 1.63
CA VAL A 595 10.45 20.83 0.57
C VAL A 595 11.61 21.32 -0.29
N GLY A 596 12.39 20.37 -0.82
CA GLY A 596 13.48 20.62 -1.75
C GLY A 596 13.00 20.88 -3.19
N PRO A 597 13.94 21.19 -4.10
CA PRO A 597 13.63 21.41 -5.52
C PRO A 597 12.91 20.22 -6.19
N PRO A 598 12.04 20.45 -7.20
CA PRO A 598 11.34 19.38 -7.92
C PRO A 598 12.25 18.33 -8.55
N ASP A 599 13.44 18.74 -8.99
CA ASP A 599 14.45 17.90 -9.63
C ASP A 599 15.33 17.11 -8.64
N LYS A 600 14.99 17.08 -7.34
CA LYS A 600 15.81 16.47 -6.28
C LYS A 600 15.01 15.66 -5.25
N LEU A 601 15.44 14.43 -4.99
CA LEU A 601 14.89 13.56 -3.94
C LEU A 601 15.98 13.15 -2.93
N TYR A 602 15.62 13.07 -1.66
CA TYR A 602 16.54 12.85 -0.54
C TYR A 602 16.53 11.41 -0.06
N GLY A 603 17.68 10.73 -0.06
CA GLY A 603 17.88 9.38 0.45
C GLY A 603 18.95 9.32 1.57
N PRO A 604 19.04 8.22 2.33
CA PRO A 604 19.99 8.10 3.44
C PRO A 604 21.44 7.78 3.01
N PHE A 605 21.72 7.64 1.71
CA PHE A 605 23.00 7.19 1.15
C PHE A 605 23.74 8.31 0.36
N PRO A 606 25.08 8.29 0.30
CA PRO A 606 25.87 9.27 -0.46
C PRO A 606 25.82 9.02 -1.98
N ASN A 607 26.21 10.01 -2.79
CA ASN A 607 26.26 9.89 -4.25
C ASN A 607 27.65 9.53 -4.81
N GLU A 608 28.72 9.67 -4.03
CA GLU A 608 30.10 9.60 -4.54
C GLU A 608 30.96 8.54 -3.84
N SER A 609 31.87 7.93 -4.62
CA SER A 609 33.12 7.24 -4.22
C SER A 609 33.06 6.15 -3.14
N SER A 610 31.87 5.79 -2.63
CA SER A 610 31.68 4.73 -1.65
C SER A 610 31.11 3.47 -2.30
N LYS A 611 31.19 2.33 -1.58
CA LYS A 611 30.54 1.07 -2.00
C LYS A 611 29.01 1.11 -1.89
N GLU A 612 28.45 2.22 -1.41
CA GLU A 612 27.03 2.44 -1.18
C GLU A 612 26.53 3.66 -1.98
N ALA A 613 27.33 4.16 -2.92
CA ALA A 613 27.01 5.33 -3.73
C ALA A 613 25.70 5.13 -4.52
N VAL A 614 24.80 6.11 -4.49
CA VAL A 614 23.57 6.12 -5.30
C VAL A 614 23.91 6.45 -6.76
N LEU A 615 23.39 5.66 -7.70
CA LEU A 615 23.56 5.92 -9.14
C LEU A 615 22.39 6.79 -9.63
N THR A 616 22.70 7.95 -10.22
CA THR A 616 21.70 8.95 -10.60
C THR A 616 21.11 8.71 -11.99
N LYS A 617 21.88 8.10 -12.90
CA LYS A 617 21.57 8.09 -14.34
C LYS A 617 20.21 7.49 -14.72
N PRO A 618 19.75 6.37 -14.12
CA PRO A 618 18.41 5.86 -14.41
C PRO A 618 17.30 6.85 -14.02
N MET A 619 17.42 7.56 -12.89
CA MET A 619 16.43 8.56 -12.45
C MET A 619 16.49 9.86 -13.27
N GLU A 620 17.69 10.28 -13.69
CA GLU A 620 17.87 11.37 -14.65
C GLU A 620 17.20 11.04 -15.99
N ASN A 621 17.37 9.82 -16.49
CA ASN A 621 16.80 9.38 -17.77
C ASN A 621 15.27 9.19 -17.70
N ALA A 622 14.77 8.56 -16.63
CA ALA A 622 13.34 8.29 -16.42
C ALA A 622 12.52 9.53 -16.04
N LEU A 623 12.94 10.24 -14.99
CA LEU A 623 12.12 11.25 -14.30
C LEU A 623 12.69 12.66 -14.39
N LYS A 624 13.95 12.82 -14.85
CA LYS A 624 14.75 14.06 -14.76
C LYS A 624 14.90 14.54 -13.31
N VAL A 625 15.06 13.58 -12.39
CA VAL A 625 15.25 13.78 -10.94
C VAL A 625 16.60 13.21 -10.52
N THR A 626 17.34 13.96 -9.70
CA THR A 626 18.60 13.53 -9.09
C THR A 626 18.37 13.09 -7.65
N PRO A 627 18.65 11.83 -7.26
CA PRO A 627 18.68 11.44 -5.85
C PRO A 627 19.92 12.04 -5.16
N GLU A 628 19.82 12.50 -3.92
CA GLU A 628 20.90 13.10 -3.12
C GLU A 628 20.84 12.65 -1.64
N LEU A 629 21.96 12.78 -0.93
CA LEU A 629 22.04 12.48 0.51
C LEU A 629 21.24 13.50 1.35
N GLY A 630 20.12 13.05 1.92
CA GLY A 630 19.39 13.75 2.98
C GLY A 630 19.66 13.14 4.36
N LYS A 631 20.37 13.85 5.22
CA LYS A 631 20.64 13.41 6.61
C LYS A 631 19.36 13.35 7.46
N GLN A 632 18.39 14.20 7.14
CA GLN A 632 17.07 14.26 7.78
C GLN A 632 16.25 12.96 7.60
N MET A 633 16.56 12.14 6.59
CA MET A 633 15.87 10.86 6.36
C MET A 633 16.08 9.85 7.51
N GLN A 634 17.10 10.04 8.34
CA GLN A 634 17.44 9.19 9.49
C GLN A 634 16.95 9.76 10.85
N GLY A 635 16.29 10.93 10.87
CA GLY A 635 15.82 11.59 12.08
C GLY A 635 14.31 11.43 12.31
N SER A 636 13.91 11.23 13.57
CA SER A 636 12.49 11.18 13.99
C SER A 636 11.73 12.48 13.69
N GLU A 637 12.46 13.58 13.57
CA GLU A 637 11.96 14.92 13.28
C GLU A 637 11.18 14.98 11.97
N LEU A 638 11.58 14.21 10.95
CA LEU A 638 10.86 14.06 9.68
C LEU A 638 9.45 13.51 9.91
N CYS A 639 9.32 12.45 10.72
CA CYS A 639 8.04 11.90 11.12
C CYS A 639 7.25 12.90 11.98
N GLY A 640 7.92 13.63 12.87
CA GLY A 640 7.33 14.62 13.77
C GLY A 640 6.61 15.80 13.09
N THR A 641 6.90 16.06 11.81
CA THR A 641 6.19 17.06 10.99
C THR A 641 4.70 16.74 10.79
N CYS A 642 4.36 15.45 10.65
CA CYS A 642 2.98 14.95 10.54
C CYS A 642 2.49 14.34 11.85
N HIS A 643 3.36 13.67 12.61
CA HIS A 643 3.04 13.02 13.90
C HIS A 643 3.07 13.96 15.11
N THR A 644 3.01 15.27 14.86
CA THR A 644 2.56 16.28 15.81
C THR A 644 1.51 17.14 15.12
N VAL A 645 0.25 17.03 15.54
CA VAL A 645 -0.90 17.73 14.94
C VAL A 645 -1.44 18.71 15.98
N PHE A 646 -1.47 19.99 15.63
CA PHE A 646 -1.90 21.08 16.49
C PHE A 646 -3.01 21.86 15.78
N LEU A 647 -4.19 21.95 16.42
CA LEU A 647 -5.43 22.42 15.80
C LEU A 647 -6.17 23.45 16.66
N PRO A 648 -7.01 24.31 16.04
CA PRO A 648 -7.94 25.17 16.76
C PRO A 648 -9.06 24.36 17.43
N VAL A 649 -9.46 24.79 18.63
CA VAL A 649 -10.61 24.25 19.37
C VAL A 649 -11.72 25.30 19.40
N PHE A 650 -12.93 24.91 19.03
CA PHE A 650 -14.10 25.79 18.97
C PHE A 650 -15.14 25.44 20.04
N THR A 651 -15.99 26.41 20.41
CA THR A 651 -17.26 26.15 21.10
C THR A 651 -18.33 25.77 20.08
N ASP A 652 -19.43 25.18 20.55
CA ASP A 652 -20.59 24.77 19.72
C ASP A 652 -21.47 25.96 19.24
N GLN A 653 -20.84 27.12 19.11
CA GLN A 653 -21.37 28.32 18.47
C GLN A 653 -20.36 28.82 17.40
N GLY A 654 -19.42 27.97 17.01
CA GLY A 654 -18.27 28.27 16.17
C GLY A 654 -17.27 29.33 16.68
N LYS A 655 -17.20 29.58 17.99
CA LYS A 655 -16.23 30.55 18.54
C LYS A 655 -14.91 29.84 18.87
N LEU A 656 -13.79 30.34 18.35
CA LEU A 656 -12.45 29.89 18.75
C LEU A 656 -12.25 30.06 20.27
N ALA A 657 -11.93 28.96 20.96
CA ALA A 657 -11.66 28.90 22.40
C ALA A 657 -10.15 28.90 22.70
N GLY A 658 -9.37 28.22 21.87
CA GLY A 658 -7.90 28.13 21.95
C GLY A 658 -7.34 27.23 20.86
N THR A 659 -6.11 26.76 21.04
CA THR A 659 -5.52 25.67 20.24
C THR A 659 -5.15 24.50 21.14
N SER A 660 -5.17 23.27 20.64
CA SER A 660 -4.77 22.06 21.36
C SER A 660 -4.06 21.09 20.44
N TYR A 661 -3.31 20.15 21.00
CA TYR A 661 -2.75 19.04 20.23
C TYR A 661 -3.84 18.00 19.97
N GLU A 662 -3.96 17.59 18.72
CA GLU A 662 -4.83 16.50 18.27
C GLU A 662 -4.09 15.16 18.38
N GLN A 663 -2.84 15.15 17.90
CA GLN A 663 -1.90 14.03 17.99
C GLN A 663 -0.55 14.54 18.48
N THR A 664 0.04 13.83 19.45
CA THR A 664 1.29 14.21 20.14
C THR A 664 2.40 13.17 19.99
N THR A 665 2.24 12.12 19.17
CA THR A 665 3.13 10.94 19.08
C THR A 665 4.62 11.25 19.08
N TYR A 666 5.07 12.25 18.31
CA TYR A 666 6.49 12.65 18.31
C TYR A 666 6.92 13.35 19.61
N LEU A 667 6.06 14.14 20.25
CA LEU A 667 6.33 14.76 21.56
C LEU A 667 6.38 13.70 22.66
N GLU A 668 5.53 12.67 22.60
CA GLU A 668 5.56 11.53 23.52
C GLU A 668 6.90 10.77 23.41
N TRP A 669 7.36 10.52 22.17
CA TRP A 669 8.68 9.96 21.89
C TRP A 669 9.83 10.86 22.39
N LEU A 670 9.78 12.15 22.10
CA LEU A 670 10.80 13.14 22.50
C LEU A 670 10.97 13.20 24.01
N LEU A 671 9.91 12.93 24.77
CA LEU A 671 9.89 12.92 26.23
C LEU A 671 10.15 11.53 26.86
N SER A 672 10.51 10.51 26.09
CA SER A 672 10.69 9.12 26.57
C SER A 672 12.15 8.67 26.69
N ASP A 673 12.37 7.48 27.28
CA ASP A 673 13.64 6.75 27.22
C ASP A 673 14.01 6.24 25.79
N PHE A 674 13.20 6.49 24.77
CA PHE A 674 13.51 6.15 23.38
C PHE A 674 14.09 7.34 22.61
N THR A 675 13.98 8.57 23.12
CA THR A 675 14.47 9.77 22.41
C THR A 675 15.96 9.66 22.05
N THR A 676 16.32 10.08 20.82
CA THR A 676 17.72 10.23 20.40
C THR A 676 18.33 11.56 20.88
N HIS A 677 17.51 12.50 21.38
CA HIS A 677 17.94 13.81 21.90
C HIS A 677 18.48 13.71 23.34
N ARG A 678 19.32 12.70 23.60
CA ARG A 678 19.86 12.39 24.94
C ARG A 678 21.23 13.03 25.18
N PRO A 679 21.56 13.38 26.44
CA PRO A 679 22.91 13.81 26.82
C PRO A 679 23.99 12.77 26.46
N ALA A 680 25.16 13.26 26.05
CA ALA A 680 26.27 12.42 25.61
C ALA A 680 26.68 11.39 26.69
N GLY A 681 26.69 10.11 26.31
CA GLY A 681 27.02 8.98 27.19
C GLY A 681 25.82 8.17 27.69
N ALA A 682 24.58 8.63 27.47
CA ALA A 682 23.39 7.80 27.72
C ALA A 682 23.22 6.74 26.61
N PRO A 683 23.15 5.44 26.92
CA PRO A 683 23.00 4.39 25.91
C PRO A 683 21.55 4.21 25.42
N GLY A 684 21.38 3.83 24.16
CA GLY A 684 20.16 3.15 23.69
C GLY A 684 18.92 4.03 23.43
N GLY A 685 19.07 5.18 22.76
CA GLY A 685 17.95 5.82 22.05
C GLY A 685 17.60 5.08 20.76
N LYS A 686 16.40 5.30 20.22
CA LYS A 686 15.86 4.75 18.96
C LYS A 686 15.06 5.82 18.23
N SER A 687 15.35 6.04 16.95
CA SER A 687 14.53 6.87 16.06
C SER A 687 13.16 6.23 15.79
N CYS A 688 12.23 6.98 15.19
CA CYS A 688 10.99 6.42 14.63
C CYS A 688 11.30 5.33 13.58
N GLN A 689 12.32 5.56 12.76
CA GLN A 689 12.80 4.66 11.71
C GLN A 689 13.32 3.32 12.30
N ASP A 690 14.02 3.34 13.43
CA ASP A 690 14.55 2.13 14.11
C ASP A 690 13.48 1.13 14.60
N CYS A 691 12.19 1.50 14.53
CA CYS A 691 11.05 0.65 14.87
C CYS A 691 10.08 0.48 13.69
N HIS A 692 9.71 1.56 13.00
CA HIS A 692 8.72 1.52 11.90
C HIS A 692 9.32 1.25 10.51
N MET A 693 10.65 1.33 10.37
CA MET A 693 11.40 1.07 9.13
C MET A 693 12.61 0.17 9.39
N GLN A 694 12.40 -0.95 10.08
CA GLN A 694 13.46 -1.88 10.49
C GLN A 694 14.33 -2.37 9.33
N GLY A 695 15.62 -2.55 9.63
CA GLY A 695 16.60 -3.09 8.69
C GLY A 695 16.63 -4.62 8.57
N ASP A 696 15.53 -5.32 8.92
CA ASP A 696 15.48 -6.79 8.97
C ASP A 696 14.09 -7.38 8.67
N TYR A 697 14.07 -8.67 8.32
CA TYR A 697 12.86 -9.48 8.19
C TYR A 697 13.04 -10.79 8.97
N HIS A 698 12.13 -11.08 9.92
CA HIS A 698 12.23 -12.19 10.88
C HIS A 698 13.59 -12.27 11.60
N GLY A 699 14.19 -11.14 11.95
CA GLY A 699 15.51 -11.07 12.61
C GLY A 699 16.71 -11.28 11.67
N GLN A 700 16.48 -11.39 10.35
CA GLN A 700 17.54 -11.49 9.34
C GLN A 700 17.78 -10.12 8.68
N PRO A 701 18.94 -9.47 8.90
CA PRO A 701 19.23 -8.16 8.32
C PRO A 701 19.04 -8.12 6.80
N MET A 702 18.50 -7.01 6.31
CA MET A 702 18.31 -6.76 4.89
C MET A 702 19.47 -5.98 4.30
N LYS A 703 19.99 -6.56 3.22
CA LYS A 703 20.97 -5.96 2.32
C LYS A 703 20.56 -6.32 0.90
N THR A 704 20.47 -5.31 0.03
CA THR A 704 19.97 -5.44 -1.34
C THR A 704 20.36 -4.20 -2.16
N GLY A 705 20.28 -4.27 -3.49
CA GLY A 705 20.11 -3.06 -4.30
C GLY A 705 18.77 -2.40 -4.00
N ILE A 706 18.69 -1.09 -4.22
CA ILE A 706 17.58 -0.19 -3.88
C ILE A 706 17.01 0.42 -5.18
N ALA A 707 16.94 -0.44 -6.20
CA ALA A 707 16.39 -0.23 -7.53
C ALA A 707 16.63 -1.52 -8.31
N ASN A 708 15.59 -2.11 -8.88
CA ASN A 708 15.74 -3.03 -10.00
C ASN A 708 15.81 -2.17 -11.28
N VAL A 709 16.80 -2.41 -12.16
CA VAL A 709 16.98 -1.76 -13.48
C VAL A 709 17.72 -2.74 -14.41
N GLN A 710 17.75 -2.47 -15.72
CA GLN A 710 18.66 -3.17 -16.64
C GLN A 710 20.11 -2.75 -16.32
N ASP A 711 20.94 -3.68 -15.85
CA ASP A 711 22.37 -3.49 -15.58
C ASP A 711 23.22 -4.63 -16.21
N THR A 712 24.50 -4.77 -15.85
CA THR A 712 25.37 -5.81 -16.45
C THR A 712 25.07 -7.24 -15.98
N ARG A 713 24.21 -7.43 -14.98
CA ARG A 713 23.72 -8.75 -14.51
C ARG A 713 22.51 -9.23 -15.31
N TYR A 714 21.86 -8.32 -16.03
CA TYR A 714 20.83 -8.63 -17.02
C TYR A 714 21.51 -9.12 -18.32
N PRO A 715 20.79 -9.85 -19.20
CA PRO A 715 21.29 -10.18 -20.52
C PRO A 715 21.69 -8.91 -21.30
N ALA A 716 22.80 -9.00 -22.04
CA ALA A 716 23.40 -7.85 -22.72
C ALA A 716 22.45 -7.20 -23.74
N ALA A 717 22.47 -5.87 -23.81
CA ALA A 717 21.66 -5.06 -24.73
C ALA A 717 22.53 -4.04 -25.47
N ASP A 718 22.24 -3.81 -26.77
CA ASP A 718 22.87 -2.76 -27.56
C ASP A 718 22.62 -1.37 -26.92
N PHE A 719 23.62 -0.50 -26.89
CA PHE A 719 23.52 0.85 -26.31
C PHE A 719 23.12 0.92 -24.82
N LEU A 720 23.46 -0.09 -24.02
CA LEU A 720 23.46 0.01 -22.55
C LEU A 720 24.47 1.07 -22.07
N LEU A 721 24.14 1.81 -21.01
CA LEU A 721 25.07 2.71 -20.32
C LEU A 721 26.30 1.96 -19.74
N PRO A 722 27.41 2.66 -19.43
CA PRO A 722 28.55 2.05 -18.75
C PRO A 722 28.16 1.42 -17.41
N ALA A 723 28.78 0.29 -17.07
CA ALA A 723 28.56 -0.44 -15.81
C ALA A 723 28.51 0.47 -14.56
N ALA A 724 29.41 1.45 -14.48
CA ALA A 724 29.50 2.40 -13.36
C ALA A 724 28.29 3.35 -13.21
N GLU A 725 27.38 3.40 -14.19
CA GLU A 725 26.16 4.21 -14.18
C GLU A 725 24.87 3.38 -13.97
N VAL A 726 24.96 2.04 -14.02
CA VAL A 726 23.79 1.12 -13.93
C VAL A 726 23.91 -0.02 -12.91
N ASP A 727 25.12 -0.50 -12.59
CA ASP A 727 25.32 -1.63 -11.67
C ASP A 727 25.04 -1.22 -10.21
N ILE A 728 23.76 -1.31 -9.81
CA ILE A 728 23.30 -0.90 -8.49
C ILE A 728 24.03 -1.69 -7.38
N PRO A 729 24.83 -1.07 -6.51
CA PRO A 729 25.47 -1.79 -5.42
C PRO A 729 24.47 -2.16 -4.33
N GLU A 730 24.73 -3.28 -3.65
CA GLU A 730 23.97 -3.67 -2.46
C GLU A 730 24.32 -2.82 -1.23
N ARG A 731 23.30 -2.28 -0.58
CA ARG A 731 23.39 -1.43 0.63
C ARG A 731 22.59 -2.07 1.78
N PRO A 732 22.82 -1.70 3.04
CA PRO A 732 21.85 -1.92 4.12
C PRO A 732 20.46 -1.40 3.68
N TYR A 733 19.39 -2.08 4.04
CA TYR A 733 18.05 -1.76 3.55
C TYR A 733 17.04 -1.66 4.69
N ASN A 734 16.37 -0.52 4.78
CA ASN A 734 15.31 -0.25 5.75
C ASN A 734 13.95 -0.47 5.08
N ARG A 735 13.16 -1.36 5.67
CA ARG A 735 11.81 -1.72 5.22
C ARG A 735 10.84 -0.54 5.27
N HIS A 736 9.85 -0.53 4.39
CA HIS A 736 8.80 0.49 4.35
C HIS A 736 7.51 0.02 5.03
N LYS A 737 7.60 -0.92 5.99
CA LYS A 737 6.46 -1.52 6.72
C LYS A 737 5.52 -0.45 7.29
N LEU A 738 6.03 0.53 8.04
CA LEU A 738 5.29 1.72 8.51
C LEU A 738 3.96 1.44 9.26
N TYR A 739 3.79 0.23 9.81
CA TYR A 739 2.56 -0.16 10.53
C TYR A 739 2.53 0.35 11.97
N GLY A 740 1.31 0.68 12.40
CA GLY A 740 0.86 0.67 13.79
C GLY A 740 -0.35 -0.26 13.93
N LEU A 741 -1.16 -0.15 14.98
CA LEU A 741 -2.23 -1.12 15.31
C LEU A 741 -3.50 -1.10 14.40
N ASN A 742 -3.54 -0.35 13.30
CA ASN A 742 -4.76 -0.18 12.50
C ASN A 742 -5.00 -1.32 11.48
N VAL A 743 -4.98 -2.58 11.93
CA VAL A 743 -5.21 -3.77 11.07
C VAL A 743 -6.54 -3.71 10.31
N PHE A 744 -7.55 -3.05 10.87
CA PHE A 744 -8.85 -2.82 10.24
C PHE A 744 -8.73 -2.15 8.86
N LEU A 745 -7.77 -1.24 8.66
CA LEU A 745 -7.55 -0.59 7.36
C LEU A 745 -7.06 -1.60 6.30
N ASN A 746 -6.07 -2.41 6.63
CA ASN A 746 -5.58 -3.48 5.75
C ASN A 746 -6.71 -4.50 5.47
N ALA A 747 -7.50 -4.88 6.48
CA ALA A 747 -8.66 -5.76 6.32
C ALA A 747 -9.73 -5.16 5.39
N TYR A 748 -10.03 -3.86 5.50
CA TYR A 748 -10.96 -3.19 4.58
C TYR A 748 -10.44 -3.17 3.14
N VAL A 749 -9.14 -2.98 2.91
CA VAL A 749 -8.55 -3.01 1.56
C VAL A 749 -8.51 -4.43 0.97
N GLN A 750 -8.30 -5.45 1.79
CA GLN A 750 -8.41 -6.85 1.37
C GLN A 750 -9.86 -7.25 1.00
N GLN A 751 -10.85 -6.78 1.75
CA GLN A 751 -12.26 -7.20 1.59
C GLN A 751 -13.08 -6.32 0.62
N TYR A 752 -12.74 -5.04 0.48
CA TYR A 752 -13.52 -4.05 -0.30
C TYR A 752 -12.71 -3.25 -1.34
N PRO A 753 -11.80 -3.86 -2.12
CA PRO A 753 -10.91 -3.15 -3.06
C PRO A 753 -11.67 -2.30 -4.08
N LEU A 754 -12.82 -2.75 -4.58
CA LEU A 754 -13.62 -2.04 -5.59
C LEU A 754 -14.37 -0.81 -5.03
N LEU A 755 -14.61 -0.76 -3.71
CA LEU A 755 -15.16 0.44 -3.05
C LEU A 755 -14.05 1.44 -2.73
N ILE A 756 -12.89 0.93 -2.30
CA ILE A 756 -11.72 1.73 -1.91
C ILE A 756 -10.88 2.15 -3.13
N GLY A 757 -11.09 1.53 -4.29
CA GLY A 757 -10.43 1.82 -5.58
C GLY A 757 -8.96 1.40 -5.64
N TYR A 758 -8.55 0.38 -4.88
CA TYR A 758 -7.16 -0.05 -4.69
C TYR A 758 -6.83 -1.35 -5.46
N ARG A 759 -5.61 -1.47 -5.99
CA ARG A 759 -5.12 -2.69 -6.68
C ARG A 759 -4.43 -3.64 -5.70
N GLN A 760 -5.01 -4.82 -5.49
CA GLN A 760 -4.58 -5.80 -4.50
C GLN A 760 -3.38 -6.65 -4.94
N GLN A 761 -3.25 -6.93 -6.23
CA GLN A 761 -2.17 -7.74 -6.79
C GLN A 761 -1.02 -6.89 -7.36
N ASP A 762 0.20 -7.40 -7.19
CA ASP A 762 1.33 -7.04 -8.05
C ASP A 762 1.01 -7.50 -9.49
N PHE A 763 1.21 -6.60 -10.45
CA PHE A 763 1.07 -6.89 -11.88
C PHE A 763 2.36 -7.44 -12.49
N MET A 764 3.50 -6.94 -12.02
CA MET A 764 4.85 -7.23 -12.51
C MET A 764 5.34 -8.62 -12.09
N ASN A 765 4.96 -9.12 -10.91
CA ASN A 765 5.32 -10.47 -10.47
C ASN A 765 4.18 -11.22 -9.72
N GLY A 766 3.43 -12.05 -10.44
CA GLY A 766 2.40 -12.92 -9.83
C GLY A 766 2.92 -14.10 -8.98
N ASN A 767 4.23 -14.24 -8.81
CA ASN A 767 4.86 -15.30 -8.01
C ASN A 767 5.28 -14.85 -6.60
N VAL A 768 5.34 -13.54 -6.34
CA VAL A 768 5.49 -13.04 -4.97
C VAL A 768 4.18 -13.10 -4.20
N LYS A 769 4.30 -13.20 -2.89
CA LYS A 769 3.22 -12.97 -1.94
C LYS A 769 2.72 -11.53 -2.05
N ALA A 770 1.44 -11.38 -2.41
CA ALA A 770 0.81 -10.08 -2.61
C ALA A 770 1.03 -9.11 -1.41
N PRO A 771 1.40 -7.83 -1.63
CA PRO A 771 1.88 -6.96 -0.56
C PRO A 771 0.92 -6.76 0.62
N LEU A 772 -0.40 -6.76 0.38
CA LEU A 772 -1.42 -6.68 1.44
C LEU A 772 -1.30 -7.81 2.48
N LEU A 773 -0.86 -9.01 2.08
CA LEU A 773 -0.70 -10.18 2.97
C LEU A 773 0.59 -10.08 3.79
N THR A 774 1.69 -9.62 3.18
CA THR A 774 2.95 -9.29 3.86
C THR A 774 2.76 -8.13 4.84
N GLY A 775 1.89 -7.19 4.49
CA GLY A 775 1.42 -6.11 5.36
C GLY A 775 0.61 -6.62 6.55
N LEU A 776 -0.33 -7.55 6.32
CA LEU A 776 -1.10 -8.20 7.39
C LEU A 776 -0.17 -8.93 8.38
N GLU A 777 0.81 -9.67 7.89
CA GLU A 777 1.85 -10.28 8.74
C GLU A 777 2.62 -9.25 9.56
N SER A 778 3.04 -8.15 8.92
CA SER A 778 3.83 -7.12 9.57
C SER A 778 3.06 -6.37 10.67
N VAL A 779 1.75 -6.10 10.49
CA VAL A 779 0.94 -5.48 11.55
C VAL A 779 0.60 -6.46 12.68
N LEU A 780 0.38 -7.75 12.39
CA LEU A 780 0.17 -8.77 13.42
C LEU A 780 1.45 -9.04 14.23
N GLU A 781 2.62 -8.99 13.60
CA GLU A 781 3.92 -9.05 14.27
C GLU A 781 4.15 -7.86 15.20
N VAL A 782 3.92 -6.63 14.71
CA VAL A 782 4.00 -5.39 15.51
C VAL A 782 3.09 -5.49 16.74
N ALA A 783 1.84 -5.94 16.55
CA ALA A 783 0.87 -6.09 17.63
C ALA A 783 1.28 -7.17 18.65
N ALA A 784 1.78 -8.32 18.19
CA ALA A 784 2.06 -9.48 19.04
C ALA A 784 3.45 -9.48 19.71
N LYS A 785 4.42 -8.69 19.20
CA LYS A 785 5.81 -8.67 19.68
C LYS A 785 6.33 -7.28 20.09
N GLU A 786 5.98 -6.22 19.35
CA GLU A 786 6.66 -4.91 19.44
C GLU A 786 5.90 -3.85 20.24
N THR A 787 4.59 -4.06 20.44
CA THR A 787 3.70 -3.03 21.02
C THR A 787 3.67 -3.02 22.55
N ALA A 788 3.38 -4.18 23.16
CA ALA A 788 3.13 -4.29 24.59
C ALA A 788 3.48 -5.68 25.14
N SER A 789 3.77 -5.75 26.44
CA SER A 789 3.75 -6.99 27.20
C SER A 789 2.66 -6.96 28.27
N VAL A 790 2.22 -8.15 28.71
CA VAL A 790 1.25 -8.31 29.79
C VAL A 790 1.83 -9.29 30.80
N GLY A 791 1.74 -8.94 32.08
CA GLY A 791 2.06 -9.81 33.21
C GLY A 791 0.80 -10.28 33.93
N LEU A 792 0.76 -11.56 34.30
CA LEU A 792 -0.16 -12.09 35.29
C LEU A 792 0.68 -12.66 36.45
N ASP A 793 0.63 -11.93 37.55
CA ASP A 793 1.38 -12.20 38.77
C ASP A 793 0.76 -13.36 39.57
N ARG A 794 1.09 -13.47 40.86
CA ARG A 794 0.57 -14.53 41.72
C ARG A 794 -0.95 -14.41 41.88
N VAL A 795 -1.68 -15.23 41.12
CA VAL A 795 -3.09 -15.52 41.38
C VAL A 795 -3.21 -16.23 42.74
N THR A 796 -4.14 -15.77 43.56
CA THR A 796 -4.37 -16.29 44.93
C THR A 796 -5.85 -16.57 45.17
N TRP A 797 -6.14 -17.59 45.98
CA TRP A 797 -7.48 -17.87 46.46
C TRP A 797 -7.83 -17.02 47.68
N THR A 798 -9.04 -16.47 47.69
CA THR A 798 -9.60 -15.70 48.80
C THR A 798 -10.91 -16.35 49.30
N PRO A 799 -11.44 -15.96 50.47
CA PRO A 799 -12.76 -16.39 50.93
C PRO A 799 -13.91 -15.99 49.98
N GLU A 800 -13.71 -15.07 49.05
CA GLU A 800 -14.73 -14.60 48.08
C GLU A 800 -14.53 -15.14 46.65
N GLY A 801 -13.33 -15.61 46.29
CA GLY A 801 -13.01 -16.10 44.95
C GLY A 801 -11.51 -16.10 44.68
N LEU A 802 -11.07 -15.38 43.64
CA LEU A 802 -9.65 -15.21 43.28
C LEU A 802 -9.25 -13.74 43.37
N GLU A 803 -8.00 -13.47 43.76
CA GLU A 803 -7.34 -12.17 43.61
C GLU A 803 -6.06 -12.34 42.77
N ALA A 804 -5.85 -11.46 41.79
CA ALA A 804 -4.66 -11.45 40.95
C ALA A 804 -4.25 -10.02 40.60
N ALA A 805 -2.94 -9.76 40.54
CA ALA A 805 -2.40 -8.54 39.95
C ALA A 805 -2.09 -8.77 38.46
N VAL A 806 -2.41 -7.76 37.65
CA VAL A 806 -2.16 -7.71 36.21
C VAL A 806 -1.37 -6.46 35.91
N THR A 807 -0.23 -6.60 35.25
CA THR A 807 0.59 -5.48 34.81
C THR A 807 0.56 -5.41 33.29
N VAL A 808 0.45 -4.21 32.72
CA VAL A 808 0.64 -3.97 31.29
C VAL A 808 1.87 -3.11 31.12
N GLN A 809 2.77 -3.47 30.20
CA GLN A 809 3.97 -2.70 29.88
C GLN A 809 3.87 -2.20 28.43
N ASN A 810 4.08 -0.90 28.25
CA ASN A 810 4.29 -0.28 26.95
C ASN A 810 5.72 -0.55 26.46
N LEU A 811 5.86 -1.13 25.27
CA LEU A 811 7.16 -1.39 24.64
C LEU A 811 7.55 -0.34 23.58
N SER A 812 6.62 0.58 23.28
CA SER A 812 6.83 1.68 22.34
C SER A 812 7.37 2.95 23.02
N GLY A 813 8.04 3.80 22.25
CA GLY A 813 8.58 5.07 22.74
C GLY A 813 7.55 6.19 22.90
N HIS A 814 6.32 6.01 22.43
CA HIS A 814 5.23 6.98 22.54
C HIS A 814 4.14 6.45 23.50
N ASN A 815 3.03 7.17 23.68
CA ASN A 815 1.92 6.65 24.48
C ASN A 815 1.28 5.43 23.79
N LEU A 816 0.47 4.67 24.53
CA LEU A 816 -0.12 3.45 24.01
C LEU A 816 -1.61 3.36 24.45
N PRO A 817 -2.57 3.50 23.52
CA PRO A 817 -2.42 3.78 22.08
C PRO A 817 -2.15 5.27 21.78
N SER A 818 -1.04 5.58 21.10
CA SER A 818 -0.79 6.93 20.55
C SER A 818 -1.57 7.18 19.24
N GLY A 819 -1.58 8.44 18.82
CA GLY A 819 -2.26 8.93 17.63
C GLY A 819 -3.56 9.63 17.98
N VAL A 820 -4.49 9.61 17.04
CA VAL A 820 -5.86 10.15 17.19
C VAL A 820 -6.55 9.60 18.45
N GLY A 821 -7.13 10.48 19.27
CA GLY A 821 -7.58 10.15 20.63
C GLY A 821 -8.60 9.00 20.75
N PHE A 822 -9.40 8.73 19.71
CA PHE A 822 -10.46 7.71 19.74
C PHE A 822 -9.97 6.25 19.64
N ARG A 823 -8.66 5.99 19.49
CA ARG A 823 -8.12 4.62 19.58
C ARG A 823 -8.15 4.17 21.03
N ARG A 824 -8.52 2.90 21.31
CA ARG A 824 -8.50 2.35 22.68
C ARG A 824 -7.82 0.99 22.79
N LEU A 825 -7.24 0.73 23.96
CA LEU A 825 -6.85 -0.61 24.41
C LEU A 825 -7.67 -1.00 25.64
N PHE A 826 -7.88 -2.30 25.87
CA PHE A 826 -8.55 -2.80 27.08
C PHE A 826 -8.06 -4.20 27.47
N LEU A 827 -8.18 -4.51 28.76
CA LEU A 827 -7.88 -5.83 29.32
C LEU A 827 -9.12 -6.72 29.36
N GLU A 828 -9.09 -7.83 28.61
CA GLU A 828 -9.97 -8.97 28.87
C GLU A 828 -9.32 -9.84 29.96
N VAL A 829 -10.05 -10.07 31.06
CA VAL A 829 -9.65 -10.97 32.15
C VAL A 829 -10.77 -11.95 32.38
N ALA A 830 -10.47 -13.26 32.37
CA ALA A 830 -11.47 -14.30 32.51
C ALA A 830 -10.99 -15.43 33.42
N VAL A 831 -11.87 -15.88 34.33
CA VAL A 831 -11.72 -17.16 35.04
C VAL A 831 -12.39 -18.23 34.19
N LEU A 832 -11.64 -19.24 33.77
CA LEU A 832 -12.11 -20.31 32.88
C LEU A 832 -12.28 -21.64 33.62
N ASP A 833 -13.24 -22.45 33.16
CA ASP A 833 -13.41 -23.84 33.59
C ASP A 833 -12.53 -24.82 32.79
N GLY A 834 -12.72 -26.12 33.03
CA GLY A 834 -11.98 -27.18 32.33
C GLY A 834 -12.37 -27.42 30.86
N ALA A 835 -13.35 -26.68 30.34
CA ALA A 835 -13.75 -26.64 28.93
C ALA A 835 -13.45 -25.26 28.29
N GLY A 836 -12.65 -24.42 28.96
CA GLY A 836 -12.29 -23.07 28.51
C GLY A 836 -13.43 -22.06 28.56
N GLN A 837 -14.57 -22.39 29.19
CA GLN A 837 -15.73 -21.50 29.27
C GLN A 837 -15.55 -20.46 30.38
N PRO A 838 -15.92 -19.18 30.15
CA PRO A 838 -15.78 -18.13 31.15
C PRO A 838 -16.80 -18.31 32.28
N LEU A 839 -16.31 -18.46 33.51
CA LEU A 839 -17.08 -18.50 34.74
C LEU A 839 -17.29 -17.10 35.33
N TRP A 840 -16.31 -16.22 35.15
CA TRP A 840 -16.32 -14.80 35.53
C TRP A 840 -15.51 -14.05 34.47
N ALA A 841 -15.90 -12.83 34.08
CA ALA A 841 -15.10 -12.03 33.16
C ALA A 841 -15.15 -10.51 33.38
N SER A 842 -14.18 -9.83 32.78
CA SER A 842 -14.10 -8.38 32.55
C SER A 842 -13.58 -8.17 31.12
N GLY A 843 -14.00 -7.10 30.44
CA GLY A 843 -13.45 -6.70 29.13
C GLY A 843 -13.75 -7.62 27.94
N ARG A 844 -14.74 -8.52 28.04
CA ARG A 844 -15.23 -9.30 26.89
C ARG A 844 -15.97 -8.39 25.90
N THR A 845 -16.03 -8.79 24.63
CA THR A 845 -16.80 -8.11 23.56
C THR A 845 -17.82 -9.06 22.93
N ASN A 846 -18.80 -8.50 22.21
CA ASN A 846 -19.60 -9.22 21.21
C ASN A 846 -18.98 -9.09 19.79
N GLU A 847 -19.65 -9.65 18.77
CA GLU A 847 -19.18 -9.66 17.38
C GLU A 847 -18.92 -8.28 16.75
N ILE A 848 -19.54 -7.22 17.28
CA ILE A 848 -19.36 -5.83 16.83
C ILE A 848 -18.48 -5.00 17.78
N GLY A 849 -17.79 -5.65 18.73
CA GLY A 849 -16.80 -5.01 19.57
C GLY A 849 -17.34 -4.23 20.76
N VAL A 850 -18.64 -4.30 21.04
CA VAL A 850 -19.25 -3.66 22.22
C VAL A 850 -18.84 -4.46 23.46
N LEU A 851 -18.26 -3.77 24.44
CA LEU A 851 -17.85 -4.38 25.70
C LEU A 851 -19.06 -4.89 26.49
N LEU A 852 -18.92 -6.08 27.03
CA LEU A 852 -19.97 -6.85 27.71
C LEU A 852 -19.74 -6.91 29.22
N LYS A 853 -20.84 -7.00 29.95
CA LYS A 853 -20.85 -7.30 31.38
C LYS A 853 -20.56 -8.79 31.61
N GLY A 854 -19.32 -9.12 31.92
CA GLY A 854 -18.94 -10.44 32.39
C GLY A 854 -19.18 -11.57 31.41
N THR A 855 -19.67 -12.69 31.95
CA THR A 855 -20.12 -13.85 31.17
C THR A 855 -21.34 -13.58 30.28
N THR A 856 -22.11 -12.52 30.54
CA THR A 856 -23.39 -12.24 29.86
C THR A 856 -23.21 -11.67 28.45
N GLN A 857 -24.34 -11.50 27.75
CA GLN A 857 -24.44 -10.76 26.48
C GLN A 857 -25.00 -9.33 26.67
N GLN A 858 -25.03 -8.81 27.91
CA GLN A 858 -25.45 -7.44 28.19
C GLN A 858 -24.29 -6.47 27.93
N ALA A 859 -24.48 -5.49 27.05
CA ALA A 859 -23.52 -4.40 26.85
C ALA A 859 -23.30 -3.58 28.13
N LEU A 860 -22.08 -3.10 28.36
CA LEU A 860 -21.79 -2.13 29.41
C LEU A 860 -22.49 -0.80 29.09
N PRO A 861 -23.21 -0.17 30.04
CA PRO A 861 -23.87 1.13 29.82
C PRO A 861 -22.90 2.22 29.33
N THR A 862 -21.65 2.15 29.79
CA THR A 862 -20.56 3.06 29.46
C THR A 862 -20.14 3.05 27.99
N GLU A 863 -20.47 2.01 27.22
CA GLU A 863 -20.14 1.93 25.78
C GLU A 863 -20.92 2.96 24.94
N PHE A 864 -22.04 3.47 25.46
CA PHE A 864 -22.87 4.47 24.78
C PHE A 864 -23.24 5.62 25.73
N TRP A 865 -22.26 6.04 26.52
CA TRP A 865 -22.32 7.22 27.40
C TRP A 865 -23.47 7.19 28.42
N GLN A 866 -23.89 6.00 28.87
CA GLN A 866 -24.87 5.82 29.95
C GLN A 866 -24.14 5.52 31.28
N PRO A 867 -24.67 5.98 32.43
CA PRO A 867 -23.94 5.94 33.69
C PRO A 867 -23.76 4.51 34.21
N GLY A 868 -22.54 4.20 34.64
CA GLY A 868 -22.19 3.04 35.44
C GLY A 868 -22.68 3.15 36.89
N ARG A 869 -22.29 2.19 37.74
CA ARG A 869 -22.70 2.13 39.17
C ARG A 869 -22.12 3.26 40.03
N ASP A 870 -21.02 3.85 39.59
CA ASP A 870 -20.35 5.04 40.13
C ASP A 870 -21.00 6.36 39.66
N GLY A 871 -21.88 6.30 38.66
CA GLY A 871 -22.47 7.47 38.00
C GLY A 871 -21.61 8.06 36.87
N LEU A 872 -20.47 7.44 36.53
CA LEU A 872 -19.65 7.86 35.39
C LEU A 872 -20.18 7.21 34.10
N PRO A 873 -20.33 7.96 32.99
CA PRO A 873 -20.81 7.42 31.72
C PRO A 873 -19.72 6.76 30.86
N PHE A 874 -18.50 6.62 31.38
CA PHE A 874 -17.35 5.94 30.77
C PHE A 874 -16.69 5.05 31.83
N GLN A 875 -15.85 4.08 31.43
CA GLN A 875 -15.07 3.31 32.40
C GLN A 875 -13.93 4.16 32.97
N PRO A 876 -13.84 4.38 34.29
CA PRO A 876 -12.70 5.08 34.88
C PRO A 876 -11.40 4.29 34.67
N HIS A 877 -10.25 4.93 34.90
CA HIS A 877 -9.01 4.19 35.20
C HIS A 877 -9.22 3.43 36.53
N HIS A 878 -9.08 2.11 36.51
CA HIS A 878 -9.25 1.24 37.68
C HIS A 878 -7.90 0.66 38.12
N GLN A 879 -7.43 1.01 39.32
CA GLN A 879 -6.37 0.24 40.00
C GLN A 879 -6.90 -1.07 40.61
N VAL A 880 -8.22 -1.16 40.87
CA VAL A 880 -8.86 -2.36 41.44
C VAL A 880 -10.21 -2.64 40.79
N ILE A 881 -10.36 -3.82 40.19
CA ILE A 881 -11.60 -4.32 39.57
C ILE A 881 -12.24 -5.39 40.47
N THR A 882 -13.55 -5.26 40.74
CA THR A 882 -14.28 -6.06 41.75
C THR A 882 -15.65 -6.57 41.28
N ASP A 883 -16.13 -6.11 40.13
CA ASP A 883 -17.42 -6.49 39.52
C ASP A 883 -17.26 -6.68 38.01
N GLU A 884 -18.03 -7.60 37.43
CA GLU A 884 -18.01 -7.90 35.99
C GLU A 884 -18.50 -6.74 35.09
N GLY A 885 -19.05 -5.66 35.67
CA GLY A 885 -19.40 -4.41 34.99
C GLY A 885 -18.27 -3.37 34.94
N GLN A 886 -17.09 -3.68 35.49
CA GLN A 886 -15.88 -2.85 35.39
C GLN A 886 -14.93 -3.44 34.33
N ALA A 887 -14.22 -2.59 33.58
CA ALA A 887 -13.15 -2.99 32.68
C ALA A 887 -12.06 -1.90 32.63
N GLN A 888 -10.79 -2.30 32.65
CA GLN A 888 -9.68 -1.35 32.44
C GLN A 888 -9.57 -1.06 30.95
N ILE A 889 -9.74 0.22 30.59
CA ILE A 889 -9.65 0.73 29.22
C ILE A 889 -8.68 1.91 29.21
N TYR A 890 -7.68 1.85 28.34
CA TYR A 890 -6.70 2.90 28.06
C TYR A 890 -7.17 3.67 26.81
N GLU A 891 -7.64 4.91 27.00
CA GLU A 891 -8.30 5.71 25.97
C GLU A 891 -8.27 7.22 26.33
N GLU A 892 -8.45 8.09 25.34
CA GLU A 892 -8.77 9.51 25.54
C GLU A 892 -10.30 9.67 25.53
N VAL A 893 -10.89 10.40 26.49
CA VAL A 893 -12.34 10.72 26.48
C VAL A 893 -12.53 12.23 26.54
N THR A 894 -13.20 12.80 25.53
CA THR A 894 -13.43 14.25 25.44
C THR A 894 -14.92 14.62 25.38
N GLN A 895 -15.21 15.88 25.70
CA GLN A 895 -16.52 16.50 25.51
C GLN A 895 -16.39 17.86 24.81
N ASN A 896 -17.43 18.23 24.07
CA ASN A 896 -17.59 19.57 23.53
C ASN A 896 -18.00 20.61 24.59
N ALA A 897 -18.16 21.87 24.18
CA ALA A 897 -18.48 22.97 25.11
C ALA A 897 -19.85 22.79 25.79
N SER A 898 -20.79 22.13 25.10
CA SER A 898 -22.13 21.76 25.57
C SER A 898 -22.16 20.44 26.37
N LEU A 899 -20.98 19.88 26.70
CA LEU A 899 -20.80 18.68 27.53
C LEU A 899 -21.37 17.39 26.91
N VAL A 900 -21.39 17.33 25.58
CA VAL A 900 -21.68 16.14 24.78
C VAL A 900 -20.37 15.41 24.48
N PHE A 901 -20.34 14.08 24.64
CA PHE A 901 -19.18 13.26 24.28
C PHE A 901 -18.96 13.27 22.77
N THR A 902 -17.70 13.40 22.35
CA THR A 902 -17.35 13.50 20.93
C THR A 902 -15.97 12.92 20.64
N SER A 903 -15.74 12.53 19.39
CA SER A 903 -14.41 12.30 18.82
C SER A 903 -14.02 13.34 17.76
N SER A 904 -14.72 14.48 17.71
CA SER A 904 -14.32 15.64 16.89
C SER A 904 -13.00 16.22 17.39
N PHE A 905 -12.09 16.43 16.44
CA PHE A 905 -10.78 17.02 16.72
C PHE A 905 -10.86 18.53 16.97
N LEU A 906 -11.92 19.19 16.49
CA LEU A 906 -12.15 20.63 16.61
C LEU A 906 -13.03 20.99 17.83
N HIS A 907 -13.78 20.03 18.37
CA HIS A 907 -14.65 20.19 19.54
C HIS A 907 -14.12 19.44 20.79
N ARG A 908 -12.81 19.17 20.87
CA ARG A 908 -12.09 18.62 22.06
C ARG A 908 -11.99 19.64 23.22
N TYR A 909 -13.12 20.21 23.62
CA TYR A 909 -13.19 21.36 24.53
C TYR A 909 -12.83 21.00 25.97
N TRP A 910 -13.29 19.84 26.45
CA TRP A 910 -12.88 19.23 27.73
C TRP A 910 -12.23 17.88 27.47
N GLU A 911 -11.04 17.67 28.03
CA GLU A 911 -10.45 16.33 28.20
C GLU A 911 -10.89 15.81 29.57
N LEU A 912 -11.49 14.63 29.65
CA LEU A 912 -12.04 14.08 30.90
C LEU A 912 -11.20 12.94 31.48
N LYS A 913 -10.48 12.25 30.59
CA LYS A 913 -9.66 11.07 30.82
C LYS A 913 -8.59 11.03 29.74
N ASP A 914 -7.34 10.90 30.14
CA ASP A 914 -6.25 10.38 29.33
C ASP A 914 -5.36 9.52 30.22
N ASN A 915 -5.76 8.25 30.33
CA ASN A 915 -5.01 7.21 31.02
C ASN A 915 -4.20 6.34 30.05
N ARG A 916 -3.96 6.78 28.80
CA ARG A 916 -3.11 6.03 27.84
C ARG A 916 -1.77 5.67 28.49
N LEU A 917 -1.33 4.43 28.28
CA LEU A 917 -0.08 3.93 28.87
C LEU A 917 1.08 4.81 28.40
N ARG A 918 1.77 5.47 29.32
CA ARG A 918 2.89 6.36 28.97
C ARG A 918 4.13 5.52 28.58
N PRO A 919 5.07 6.04 27.79
CA PRO A 919 6.29 5.31 27.47
C PRO A 919 7.22 5.23 28.69
N GLN A 920 8.11 4.23 28.70
CA GLN A 920 9.18 4.17 29.70
C GLN A 920 10.01 5.46 29.66
N GLY A 921 10.42 5.96 30.83
CA GLY A 921 11.26 7.14 30.96
C GLY A 921 10.54 8.45 30.59
N TYR A 922 9.21 8.46 30.52
CA TYR A 922 8.44 9.68 30.25
C TYR A 922 8.78 10.77 31.27
N THR A 923 9.38 11.88 30.81
CA THR A 923 9.60 13.09 31.62
C THR A 923 9.78 14.33 30.75
N PRO A 924 9.13 15.48 31.07
CA PRO A 924 9.37 16.75 30.40
C PRO A 924 10.84 17.25 30.45
N MET A 925 11.69 16.67 31.31
CA MET A 925 13.06 17.15 31.51
C MET A 925 13.99 16.96 30.29
N TRP A 926 13.65 16.10 29.33
CA TRP A 926 14.43 15.93 28.10
C TRP A 926 14.43 17.16 27.19
N VAL A 927 13.42 18.03 27.26
CA VAL A 927 13.37 19.27 26.48
C VAL A 927 14.16 20.36 27.22
N GLU A 928 15.22 20.88 26.61
CA GLU A 928 16.10 21.91 27.20
C GLU A 928 15.40 23.27 27.38
N ASP A 929 14.64 23.71 26.37
CA ASP A 929 13.96 25.02 26.37
C ASP A 929 12.82 25.05 27.42
N PRO A 930 12.82 25.99 28.38
CA PRO A 930 11.82 26.02 29.45
C PRO A 930 10.37 26.24 28.99
N ALA A 931 10.15 26.96 27.88
CA ALA A 931 8.80 27.22 27.37
C ALA A 931 8.26 26.00 26.64
N ARG A 932 9.06 25.36 25.78
CA ARG A 932 8.69 24.11 25.10
C ARG A 932 8.53 22.95 26.07
N ARG A 933 9.37 22.88 27.11
CA ARG A 933 9.22 21.95 28.24
C ARG A 933 7.85 22.10 28.91
N GLN A 934 7.40 23.34 29.12
CA GLN A 934 6.10 23.63 29.73
C GLN A 934 4.93 23.32 28.78
N GLU A 935 5.07 23.64 27.49
CA GLU A 935 4.08 23.40 26.43
C GLU A 935 3.89 21.89 26.20
N TYR A 936 4.94 21.19 25.76
CA TYR A 936 4.89 19.77 25.41
C TYR A 936 4.59 18.90 26.64
N GLY A 937 5.19 19.21 27.79
CA GLY A 937 4.92 18.52 29.06
C GLY A 937 3.52 18.78 29.63
N ALA A 938 2.82 19.84 29.20
CA ALA A 938 1.41 20.04 29.52
C ALA A 938 0.46 19.33 28.54
N ALA A 939 0.90 19.10 27.30
CA ALA A 939 0.15 18.43 26.24
C ALA A 939 0.23 16.89 26.26
N THR A 940 1.18 16.30 26.99
CA THR A 940 1.44 14.84 27.01
C THR A 940 1.38 14.21 28.40
N ARG A 941 1.02 14.99 29.43
CA ARG A 941 0.94 14.53 30.83
C ARG A 941 -0.19 13.52 31.04
N PRO A 942 -0.06 12.63 32.04
CA PRO A 942 -1.18 11.91 32.65
C PRO A 942 -2.37 12.82 32.98
N GLY A 943 -3.57 12.41 32.56
CA GLY A 943 -4.82 13.11 32.85
C GLY A 943 -5.13 13.10 34.35
N GLN A 944 -5.73 14.18 34.87
CA GLN A 944 -6.05 14.31 36.30
C GLN A 944 -7.56 14.47 36.58
N GLY A 945 -8.40 14.23 35.58
CA GLY A 945 -9.84 14.47 35.58
C GLY A 945 -10.23 15.47 34.49
N PRO A 946 -11.36 16.20 34.65
CA PRO A 946 -11.82 17.18 33.66
C PRO A 946 -10.92 18.42 33.56
N GLU A 947 -10.22 18.58 32.44
CA GLU A 947 -9.24 19.65 32.19
C GLU A 947 -9.41 20.30 30.80
N GLN A 948 -8.90 21.54 30.67
CA GLN A 948 -8.84 22.29 29.40
C GLN A 948 -7.38 22.34 28.92
N HIS A 949 -7.00 21.43 28.02
CA HIS A 949 -5.63 21.29 27.53
C HIS A 949 -5.27 22.26 26.40
N TRP A 950 -5.73 23.51 26.51
CA TRP A 950 -5.49 24.52 25.47
C TRP A 950 -4.20 25.31 25.70
N TRP A 951 -3.66 25.79 24.59
CA TRP A 951 -2.56 26.72 24.52
C TRP A 951 -3.00 28.02 23.81
N PRO A 952 -2.58 29.21 24.30
CA PRO A 952 -2.06 29.43 25.65
C PRO A 952 -3.12 29.13 26.71
N LYS A 953 -2.72 28.75 27.92
CA LYS A 953 -3.68 28.39 28.99
C LYS A 953 -4.60 29.58 29.32
N PRO A 954 -5.92 29.37 29.48
CA PRO A 954 -6.86 30.46 29.75
C PRO A 954 -6.56 31.14 31.10
N ALA A 955 -6.48 32.47 31.11
CA ALA A 955 -6.15 33.28 32.28
C ALA A 955 -7.15 33.15 33.46
N LYS A 956 -8.33 32.60 33.19
CA LYS A 956 -9.32 32.12 34.15
C LYS A 956 -9.87 30.79 33.61
N PRO A 957 -9.36 29.63 34.02
CA PRO A 957 -9.91 28.34 33.57
C PRO A 957 -11.34 28.19 34.05
N GLU A 958 -12.18 27.54 33.24
CA GLU A 958 -13.57 27.30 33.60
C GLU A 958 -13.69 26.15 34.61
N ARG A 959 -14.77 26.13 35.40
CA ARG A 959 -15.04 25.01 36.30
C ARG A 959 -16.00 24.03 35.64
N TYR A 960 -15.50 22.85 35.28
CA TYR A 960 -16.31 21.77 34.74
C TYR A 960 -17.53 21.46 35.62
N ARG A 961 -18.73 21.44 35.03
CA ARG A 961 -19.98 21.10 35.70
C ARG A 961 -20.99 20.46 34.75
N ASN A 962 -21.08 19.13 34.76
CA ASN A 962 -22.08 18.40 33.99
C ASN A 962 -23.30 18.05 34.85
N PRO A 963 -24.48 18.66 34.63
CA PRO A 963 -25.67 18.40 35.44
C PRO A 963 -26.30 17.02 35.16
N LYS A 964 -26.02 16.43 33.99
CA LYS A 964 -26.42 15.06 33.65
C LYS A 964 -25.52 14.02 34.32
N PHE A 965 -24.24 14.34 34.48
CA PHE A 965 -23.21 13.44 35.03
C PHE A 965 -22.37 14.10 36.15
N PRO A 966 -22.96 14.41 37.32
CA PRO A 966 -22.29 15.09 38.45
C PRO A 966 -21.27 14.20 39.21
N ALA A 967 -20.99 12.99 38.71
CA ALA A 967 -19.84 12.20 39.12
C ALA A 967 -18.53 12.73 38.48
N ILE A 968 -18.60 13.24 37.23
CA ILE A 968 -17.41 13.63 36.45
C ILE A 968 -16.68 14.82 37.09
N GLU A 969 -17.36 15.80 37.70
CA GLU A 969 -16.73 16.91 38.47
C GLU A 969 -15.87 16.43 39.65
N ARG A 970 -15.99 15.15 40.05
CA ARG A 970 -15.20 14.50 41.11
C ARG A 970 -14.35 13.33 40.62
N TYR A 971 -14.28 13.11 39.30
CA TYR A 971 -13.37 12.13 38.71
C TYR A 971 -11.93 12.67 38.75
N THR A 972 -10.97 11.79 39.05
CA THR A 972 -9.56 12.16 39.21
C THR A 972 -8.62 11.23 38.46
N ASP A 973 -9.06 10.72 37.30
CA ASP A 973 -8.31 9.90 36.34
C ASP A 973 -7.14 9.06 36.88
N THR A 974 -5.88 9.33 36.52
CA THR A 974 -4.70 8.58 37.00
C THR A 974 -4.09 9.17 38.28
N LYS A 975 -4.81 10.07 38.98
CA LYS A 975 -4.26 10.87 40.09
C LYS A 975 -4.23 10.07 41.39
N GLY A 976 -3.02 9.83 41.88
CA GLY A 976 -2.77 8.96 43.03
C GLY A 976 -2.36 7.54 42.63
N ASP A 977 -2.28 7.27 41.33
CA ASP A 977 -1.61 6.07 40.83
C ASP A 977 -0.08 6.29 40.80
N PRO A 978 0.73 5.48 41.53
CA PRO A 978 2.18 5.59 41.46
C PRO A 978 2.72 5.41 40.05
N ASP A 979 2.13 4.54 39.21
CA ASP A 979 2.66 4.26 37.86
C ASP A 979 2.55 5.47 36.91
N TYR A 980 1.70 6.46 37.22
CA TYR A 980 1.56 7.72 36.48
C TYR A 980 2.09 8.96 37.26
N THR A 981 2.59 8.79 38.48
CA THR A 981 3.01 9.91 39.35
C THR A 981 4.51 10.23 39.20
N LEU A 982 4.82 11.23 38.38
CA LEU A 982 6.20 11.70 38.11
C LEU A 982 7.03 12.04 39.37
N ALA A 983 6.40 12.38 40.49
CA ALA A 983 7.09 12.68 41.74
C ALA A 983 7.72 11.43 42.38
N ASP A 984 7.12 10.27 42.18
CA ASP A 984 7.61 8.98 42.70
C ASP A 984 8.68 8.36 41.79
N HIS A 985 8.75 8.81 40.52
CA HIS A 985 9.66 8.32 39.48
C HIS A 985 10.64 9.42 39.00
N PRO A 986 11.70 9.74 39.77
CA PRO A 986 12.65 10.83 39.45
C PRO A 986 13.53 10.59 38.20
N ARG A 987 13.34 9.47 37.49
CA ARG A 987 13.98 9.16 36.19
C ARG A 987 12.98 9.11 35.02
N GLY A 988 11.75 9.57 35.24
CA GLY A 988 10.62 9.39 34.30
C GLY A 988 9.82 8.12 34.59
N LEU A 989 8.57 8.09 34.11
CA LEU A 989 7.58 7.05 34.44
C LEU A 989 8.03 5.62 34.03
N PRO A 990 7.55 4.56 34.70
CA PRO A 990 8.00 3.19 34.49
C PRO A 990 7.60 2.59 33.14
N GLY A 991 6.61 3.17 32.44
CA GLY A 991 6.05 2.61 31.21
C GLY A 991 5.07 1.46 31.45
N THR A 992 4.48 1.38 32.66
CA THR A 992 3.56 0.33 33.09
C THR A 992 2.23 0.89 33.63
N ASP A 993 1.25 0.01 33.79
CA ASP A 993 0.07 0.16 34.65
C ASP A 993 -0.18 -1.17 35.40
N SER A 994 -0.74 -1.11 36.61
CA SER A 994 -0.79 -2.22 37.56
C SER A 994 -2.16 -2.35 38.24
N VAL A 995 -2.98 -3.31 37.76
CA VAL A 995 -4.40 -3.46 38.14
C VAL A 995 -4.66 -4.74 38.93
N VAL A 996 -5.35 -4.63 40.08
CA VAL A 996 -5.73 -5.78 40.92
C VAL A 996 -7.16 -6.24 40.61
N TYR A 997 -7.31 -7.47 40.16
CA TYR A 997 -8.59 -8.11 39.85
C TYR A 997 -9.07 -9.00 41.02
N ARG A 998 -10.17 -8.61 41.66
CA ARG A 998 -10.89 -9.35 42.73
C ARG A 998 -12.09 -10.08 42.14
N MET A 999 -11.83 -11.26 41.59
CA MET A 999 -12.78 -12.08 40.85
C MET A 999 -13.64 -12.89 41.83
N ARG A 1000 -14.84 -12.38 42.14
CA ARG A 1000 -15.81 -13.03 43.04
C ARG A 1000 -16.45 -14.25 42.37
N LEU A 1001 -16.49 -15.38 43.07
CA LEU A 1001 -16.95 -16.67 42.54
C LEU A 1001 -17.90 -17.38 43.52
N SER A 1002 -19.00 -17.94 43.00
CA SER A 1002 -19.90 -18.87 43.70
C SER A 1002 -19.20 -20.19 44.04
N SER A 1003 -19.71 -20.94 45.00
CA SER A 1003 -19.15 -22.25 45.41
C SER A 1003 -19.03 -23.26 44.24
N GLU A 1004 -19.91 -23.13 43.25
CA GLU A 1004 -19.92 -23.92 42.01
C GLU A 1004 -18.82 -23.44 41.05
N GLN A 1005 -18.75 -22.13 40.77
CA GLN A 1005 -17.70 -21.52 39.95
C GLN A 1005 -16.30 -21.81 40.51
N ARG A 1006 -16.10 -21.73 41.85
CA ARG A 1006 -14.83 -22.10 42.51
C ARG A 1006 -14.47 -23.57 42.38
N SER A 1007 -15.44 -24.44 42.12
CA SER A 1007 -15.20 -25.87 41.90
C SER A 1007 -14.91 -26.19 40.43
N ALA A 1008 -15.52 -25.45 39.50
CA ALA A 1008 -15.30 -25.56 38.07
C ALA A 1008 -13.97 -24.93 37.63
N ALA A 1009 -13.56 -23.79 38.22
CA ALA A 1009 -12.39 -23.01 37.81
C ALA A 1009 -11.11 -23.84 37.65
N LYS A 1010 -10.37 -23.56 36.58
CA LYS A 1010 -9.07 -24.15 36.25
C LYS A 1010 -8.03 -23.12 35.88
N GLN A 1011 -8.40 -22.05 35.19
CA GLN A 1011 -7.43 -21.06 34.69
C GLN A 1011 -7.89 -19.63 34.97
N VAL A 1012 -6.92 -18.72 35.09
CA VAL A 1012 -7.13 -17.28 34.84
C VAL A 1012 -6.38 -16.92 33.56
N ARG A 1013 -7.10 -16.33 32.60
CA ARG A 1013 -6.54 -15.78 31.35
C ARG A 1013 -6.61 -14.26 31.37
N VAL A 1014 -5.54 -13.62 30.94
CA VAL A 1014 -5.48 -12.18 30.66
C VAL A 1014 -5.09 -11.98 29.19
N THR A 1015 -5.73 -11.04 28.49
CA THR A 1015 -5.35 -10.62 27.14
C THR A 1015 -5.58 -9.13 26.97
N LEU A 1016 -4.59 -8.41 26.43
CA LEU A 1016 -4.73 -7.03 26.01
C LEU A 1016 -5.29 -7.00 24.58
N TYR A 1017 -6.28 -6.14 24.34
CA TYR A 1017 -6.92 -5.99 23.04
C TYR A 1017 -6.92 -4.53 22.59
N SER A 1018 -6.90 -4.32 21.28
CA SER A 1018 -7.01 -3.02 20.62
C SER A 1018 -8.28 -2.91 19.78
N GLN A 1019 -8.89 -1.72 19.81
CA GLN A 1019 -9.92 -1.30 18.88
C GLN A 1019 -9.51 0.02 18.24
N SER A 1020 -9.31 0.00 16.92
CA SER A 1020 -8.93 1.20 16.18
C SER A 1020 -10.14 2.09 15.85
N ALA A 1021 -11.34 1.51 15.70
CA ALA A 1021 -12.59 2.25 15.45
C ALA A 1021 -13.70 1.72 16.38
N PRO A 1022 -13.69 2.06 17.69
CA PRO A 1022 -14.60 1.48 18.68
C PRO A 1022 -16.08 1.81 18.41
N PRO A 1023 -17.04 1.07 19.02
CA PRO A 1023 -18.46 1.22 18.71
C PRO A 1023 -19.03 2.63 18.94
N HIS A 1024 -18.58 3.34 19.98
CA HIS A 1024 -19.02 4.73 20.22
C HIS A 1024 -18.56 5.69 19.10
N PHE A 1025 -17.35 5.49 18.56
CA PHE A 1025 -16.81 6.26 17.45
C PHE A 1025 -17.63 6.03 16.18
N LEU A 1026 -17.93 4.77 15.86
CA LEU A 1026 -18.79 4.41 14.72
C LEU A 1026 -20.18 5.06 14.85
N LYS A 1027 -20.79 4.95 16.03
CA LYS A 1027 -22.14 5.50 16.30
C LYS A 1027 -22.22 7.00 16.05
N GLU A 1028 -21.22 7.78 16.48
CA GLU A 1028 -21.21 9.24 16.28
C GLU A 1028 -21.22 9.62 14.79
N ARG A 1029 -20.48 8.91 13.91
CA ARG A 1029 -20.55 9.15 12.46
C ARG A 1029 -21.94 8.88 11.91
N PHE A 1030 -22.54 7.76 12.31
CA PHE A 1030 -23.86 7.35 11.82
C PHE A 1030 -24.97 8.28 12.33
N GLU A 1031 -24.92 8.69 13.60
CA GLU A 1031 -25.80 9.71 14.19
C GLU A 1031 -25.69 11.08 13.49
N TYR A 1032 -24.49 11.52 13.13
CA TYR A 1032 -24.33 12.78 12.38
C TYR A 1032 -24.76 12.67 10.92
N ALA A 1033 -24.40 11.60 10.22
CA ALA A 1033 -24.77 11.36 8.82
C ALA A 1033 -26.28 11.09 8.61
N ALA A 1034 -27.00 10.69 9.66
CA ALA A 1034 -28.46 10.54 9.64
C ALA A 1034 -29.23 11.86 9.81
N LYS A 1035 -28.56 12.97 10.17
CA LYS A 1035 -29.23 14.29 10.34
C LYS A 1035 -29.70 14.84 8.99
N GLN A 1036 -30.84 15.52 8.99
CA GLN A 1036 -31.40 16.10 7.76
C GLN A 1036 -30.43 17.13 7.16
N GLY A 1037 -30.02 16.91 5.91
CA GLY A 1037 -29.08 17.79 5.19
C GLY A 1037 -27.60 17.49 5.45
N ALA A 1038 -27.26 16.49 6.28
CA ALA A 1038 -25.88 16.08 6.49
C ALA A 1038 -25.28 15.39 5.26
N GLN A 1039 -23.95 15.44 5.14
CA GLN A 1039 -23.18 14.59 4.25
C GLN A 1039 -23.06 13.20 4.86
N ARG A 1040 -23.16 12.16 4.01
CA ARG A 1040 -23.24 10.76 4.43
C ARG A 1040 -22.49 9.79 3.51
N ARG A 1041 -21.59 10.27 2.64
CA ARG A 1041 -20.87 9.43 1.67
C ARG A 1041 -19.90 8.51 2.40
N ALA A 1042 -19.01 9.09 3.22
CA ALA A 1042 -18.00 8.32 3.92
C ALA A 1042 -18.62 7.47 5.05
N ALA A 1043 -19.61 8.00 5.75
CA ALA A 1043 -20.37 7.27 6.77
C ALA A 1043 -21.15 6.08 6.18
N THR A 1044 -21.79 6.23 5.01
CA THR A 1044 -22.45 5.12 4.30
C THR A 1044 -21.47 4.03 3.88
N GLN A 1045 -20.30 4.42 3.36
CA GLN A 1045 -19.25 3.49 2.97
C GLN A 1045 -18.71 2.72 4.19
N LEU A 1046 -18.37 3.43 5.28
CA LEU A 1046 -17.87 2.82 6.52
C LEU A 1046 -18.93 1.98 7.24
N TYR A 1047 -20.21 2.39 7.24
CA TYR A 1047 -21.32 1.58 7.78
C TYR A 1047 -21.38 0.21 7.11
N TYR A 1048 -21.29 0.17 5.78
CA TYR A 1048 -21.28 -1.08 5.05
C TYR A 1048 -20.00 -1.89 5.34
N MET A 1049 -18.83 -1.28 5.23
CA MET A 1049 -17.57 -2.03 5.35
C MET A 1049 -17.32 -2.57 6.77
N ALA A 1050 -17.64 -1.79 7.80
CA ALA A 1050 -17.59 -2.26 9.20
C ALA A 1050 -18.70 -3.28 9.49
N GLY A 1051 -19.90 -3.08 8.95
CA GLY A 1051 -21.05 -3.96 9.18
C GLY A 1051 -20.91 -5.35 8.57
N TYR A 1052 -20.39 -5.46 7.35
CA TYR A 1052 -20.23 -6.74 6.65
C TYR A 1052 -18.78 -7.28 6.72
N LEU A 1053 -17.93 -6.70 7.58
CA LEU A 1053 -16.54 -7.15 7.79
C LEU A 1053 -16.52 -8.63 8.18
N ASN A 1054 -15.73 -9.42 7.48
CA ASN A 1054 -15.42 -10.78 7.86
C ASN A 1054 -14.36 -10.76 8.97
N THR A 1055 -14.83 -10.72 10.22
CA THR A 1055 -14.02 -10.78 11.45
C THR A 1055 -13.46 -12.17 11.74
N ASP A 1056 -14.03 -13.20 11.11
CA ASP A 1056 -13.63 -14.61 11.23
C ASP A 1056 -12.53 -14.97 10.21
N ALA A 1057 -12.04 -14.00 9.43
CA ALA A 1057 -10.92 -14.15 8.52
C ALA A 1057 -9.65 -14.59 9.29
N ALA A 1058 -9.08 -15.71 8.89
CA ALA A 1058 -7.88 -16.28 9.50
C ALA A 1058 -6.63 -15.44 9.24
N GLY A 1059 -5.76 -15.35 10.25
CA GLY A 1059 -4.41 -14.83 10.13
C GLY A 1059 -3.42 -15.89 9.64
N PRO A 1060 -2.12 -15.55 9.59
CA PRO A 1060 -1.04 -16.46 9.18
C PRO A 1060 -0.86 -17.68 10.08
N ASP A 1061 -1.35 -17.62 11.32
CA ASP A 1061 -1.41 -18.73 12.28
C ASP A 1061 -2.67 -19.61 12.13
N GLY A 1062 -3.59 -19.23 11.24
CA GLY A 1062 -4.88 -19.90 11.02
C GLY A 1062 -6.01 -19.43 11.93
N GLU A 1063 -5.73 -18.55 12.90
CA GLU A 1063 -6.71 -18.07 13.88
C GLU A 1063 -7.36 -16.74 13.46
N PRO A 1064 -8.63 -16.47 13.79
CA PRO A 1064 -9.28 -15.19 13.49
C PRO A 1064 -8.57 -13.97 14.11
N TYR A 1065 -8.05 -13.07 13.28
CA TYR A 1065 -7.26 -11.92 13.75
C TYR A 1065 -8.09 -10.70 14.20
N LEU A 1066 -9.41 -10.72 13.98
CA LEU A 1066 -10.35 -9.64 14.33
C LEU A 1066 -11.65 -10.10 15.02
N GLN A 1067 -11.74 -11.34 15.50
CA GLN A 1067 -12.95 -11.89 16.13
C GLN A 1067 -13.41 -11.06 17.34
N GLY A 1068 -14.72 -10.83 17.45
CA GLY A 1068 -15.28 -9.91 18.44
C GLY A 1068 -14.89 -8.44 18.20
N TYR A 1069 -14.61 -8.09 16.94
CA TYR A 1069 -14.18 -6.78 16.42
C TYR A 1069 -13.07 -6.16 17.28
N LYS A 1070 -11.96 -6.88 17.44
CA LYS A 1070 -10.77 -6.45 18.21
C LYS A 1070 -9.50 -7.16 17.78
N LEU A 1071 -8.36 -6.48 17.86
CA LEU A 1071 -7.02 -7.02 17.59
C LEU A 1071 -6.35 -7.44 18.92
N LYS A 1072 -5.80 -8.65 19.00
CA LYS A 1072 -4.96 -9.10 20.13
C LYS A 1072 -3.64 -8.34 20.15
N VAL A 1073 -3.21 -7.84 21.31
CA VAL A 1073 -1.94 -7.13 21.51
C VAL A 1073 -1.10 -7.86 22.56
N GLY A 1074 0.19 -8.03 22.26
CA GLY A 1074 1.11 -8.86 23.04
C GLY A 1074 0.71 -10.35 23.04
N GLN A 1075 1.20 -11.08 24.03
CA GLN A 1075 0.84 -12.48 24.27
C GLN A 1075 -0.19 -12.59 25.40
N SER A 1076 -1.20 -13.44 25.24
CA SER A 1076 -2.13 -13.78 26.31
C SER A 1076 -1.42 -14.55 27.42
N VAL A 1077 -1.63 -14.17 28.68
CA VAL A 1077 -1.07 -14.90 29.83
C VAL A 1077 -2.12 -15.78 30.46
N VAL A 1078 -1.78 -17.04 30.70
CA VAL A 1078 -2.63 -18.02 31.39
C VAL A 1078 -1.92 -18.52 32.65
N ARG A 1079 -2.66 -18.61 33.76
CA ARG A 1079 -2.21 -19.29 34.99
C ARG A 1079 -3.24 -20.35 35.37
N GLU A 1080 -2.77 -21.58 35.55
CA GLU A 1080 -3.53 -22.64 36.22
C GLU A 1080 -3.80 -22.26 37.69
N VAL A 1081 -5.03 -22.48 38.14
CA VAL A 1081 -5.49 -22.36 39.52
C VAL A 1081 -5.95 -23.73 40.03
N SER A 1082 -5.01 -24.48 40.60
CA SER A 1082 -5.34 -25.59 41.50
C SER A 1082 -6.17 -25.08 42.68
N LYS A 1083 -7.07 -25.91 43.23
CA LYS A 1083 -7.71 -25.60 44.51
C LYS A 1083 -6.65 -25.47 45.63
N PRO A 1084 -6.94 -24.72 46.72
CA PRO A 1084 -6.21 -24.83 47.98
C PRO A 1084 -6.29 -26.24 48.57
#